data_AF-A0A0K1JE29-F1
#
_entry.id   AF-A0A0K1JE29-F1
#
_cell.length_a   1.000
_cell.length_b   1.000
_cell.length_c   1.000
_cell.angle_alpha   90.00
_cell.angle_beta   90.00
_cell.angle_gamma   90.00
#
_symmetry.space_group_name_H-M   'P 1'
#
loop_
_entity.id
_entity.type
_entity.pdbx_description
1 polymer ?
#
loop_
_entity_poly.entity_id
_entity_poly.type
_entity_poly.pdbx_seq_one_letter_code
_entity_poly.pdbx_strand_id
1 'polypeptide(L)'
;MVPPTGNTPATSRDSGSISRRTVLRTFGAMAAAATIVPMESAHAAAPAEVVIRSRELEVRVGSDFPRVVSYTDRGTKAVIHGQPDPVTSVLIDGVSQKPTVKAATRSDRVDYTLTFTGGTTITIRIAVSGWKVDYRVTSIKDTDALRVGRLQIPELRLLSVRSDQPGATVLAARVVLDKATSGDTLVKVTADTPADAAAKGSAYAVVATDRLAAALESNVVYDVPVSANGTTWENGRFWHQAIKKASWTESGLTPGEWTYRPATAGVSQTQPLPYATVILTRDRNGDGKIDWQDAAIAMRDIAVKPLGADDQHLRVIPHIPMNFASLAANPFLHTLDNVKRINLATDGLRQFTLLKGYQSEGHDSAHPDYAGNYNQRAGGLADMNTLVDKGSRWSSDFAVHVNATESYPVAHAFSETLVDPANKQWDWLDQSYRIDSRRDLVSGDIAKRFADLRREAHPGLNMLYIDVFRESGWNSDGLQAHLREQGWVVTSEWGHGLERSSLWSHWANEVDYGGDTSRGINSQLIRMVRHHQKDVFADKWPLLGTARLGTFEGWQGKADWSTFYAQLWTNNLPVKLLQAYPIKSWTDEEITFFAPVPLSVHNDGGTRVVTADRREILRGDAYLIPWEPKSLTSPPKLFHFNATGGTTTWQLPRGWAGSSSVYVYKLTDQGRVSVGQVKVSGGKVTLKADKGQPYVVYRRPAPKQADPKWGEGTPLRDPGFNAGDLKAWTVKGGAEVKRSARGDYELVLGSSQTSVSQRLGSLPAGTYVASVQVEIGAKAGDRRRARLDVSVGGTTASNWTDVSTAVNQVASDVKSESRMQRIFTWFTVQTSREPVVLTLAADAGDARVTFDNVRVVSGRRTTKAGTLAYEDFENVPVGWGPFVKGDAGGVTDPRTHIAQTHAPFTQRGWNGKVIDDVLAGEQSLKSRGENGGLVYRTVPQTVRFEAGKKYKVSFQYQCETAGQYSWVTAVDSPSATDLSVTPLPVATTTATHSYEFTAPAAGDAWVGLRKSGDDGSAEFVLDEFEVTAL
;
A
#
# COMPACT_ATOMS: atom_id res chain seq x y z
N MET A 1 -7.55 6.55 -15.65
CA MET A 1 -6.59 5.50 -16.01
C MET A 1 -7.16 4.73 -17.21
N VAL A 2 -6.71 5.05 -18.43
CA VAL A 2 -7.12 4.32 -19.65
C VAL A 2 -6.12 3.17 -19.84
N PRO A 3 -6.57 1.90 -19.97
CA PRO A 3 -5.65 0.79 -20.17
C PRO A 3 -5.00 0.90 -21.57
N PRO A 4 -3.73 0.52 -21.72
CA PRO A 4 -3.05 0.53 -23.01
C PRO A 4 -3.69 -0.52 -23.93
N THR A 5 -4.42 -0.06 -24.94
CA THR A 5 -4.89 -0.92 -26.05
C THR A 5 -3.73 -1.12 -27.03
N GLY A 6 -3.23 -2.36 -27.11
CA GLY A 6 -2.39 -2.79 -28.22
C GLY A 6 -3.22 -2.92 -29.51
N ASN A 7 -2.59 -2.64 -30.65
CA ASN A 7 -3.06 -3.14 -31.94
C ASN A 7 -1.86 -3.38 -32.87
N THR A 8 -1.65 -4.65 -33.19
CA THR A 8 -0.93 -5.13 -34.37
C THR A 8 -1.83 -4.99 -35.59
N PRO A 9 -1.28 -4.88 -36.81
CA PRO A 9 -1.91 -5.50 -37.95
C PRO A 9 -0.99 -6.53 -38.61
N ALA A 10 -1.58 -7.69 -38.88
CA ALA A 10 -1.05 -8.69 -39.78
C ALA A 10 -1.26 -8.26 -41.24
N THR A 11 -0.27 -8.50 -42.09
CA THR A 11 -0.46 -8.71 -43.53
C THR A 11 0.34 -9.92 -44.00
N SER A 12 -0.33 -10.73 -44.81
CA SER A 12 -0.03 -12.09 -45.21
C SER A 12 0.75 -12.21 -46.53
N ARG A 13 1.55 -13.30 -46.64
CA ARG A 13 1.92 -14.12 -47.83
C ARG A 13 2.68 -13.39 -48.97
N ASP A 14 3.68 -13.96 -49.64
CA ASP A 14 3.74 -15.31 -50.19
C ASP A 14 5.17 -15.81 -50.56
N SER A 15 5.30 -17.14 -50.58
CA SER A 15 6.15 -18.04 -51.37
C SER A 15 7.61 -17.73 -51.75
N GLY A 16 8.50 -18.67 -51.40
CA GLY A 16 9.80 -18.90 -52.07
C GLY A 16 10.48 -20.17 -51.57
N SER A 17 10.19 -21.31 -52.22
CA SER A 17 10.87 -22.59 -52.02
C SER A 17 12.35 -22.55 -52.42
N ILE A 18 13.23 -23.36 -51.80
CA ILE A 18 14.08 -24.39 -52.47
C ILE A 18 15.14 -25.00 -51.50
N SER A 19 15.15 -26.34 -51.51
CA SER A 19 16.26 -27.31 -51.37
C SER A 19 17.10 -27.48 -50.10
N ARG A 20 17.04 -28.75 -49.64
CA ARG A 20 18.06 -29.53 -48.92
C ARG A 20 19.49 -29.31 -49.42
N ARG A 21 20.46 -29.23 -48.51
CA ARG A 21 21.71 -30.03 -48.55
C ARG A 21 22.49 -29.97 -47.23
N THR A 22 22.85 -31.18 -46.78
CA THR A 22 23.81 -31.62 -45.77
C THR A 22 25.19 -30.96 -45.86
N VAL A 23 25.84 -30.64 -44.72
CA VAL A 23 27.29 -30.83 -44.38
C VAL A 23 27.40 -30.68 -42.84
N LEU A 24 27.47 -31.78 -42.09
CA LEU A 24 28.65 -32.50 -41.56
C LEU A 24 29.25 -31.94 -40.25
N ARG A 25 29.27 -32.83 -39.26
CA ARG A 25 29.92 -32.78 -37.96
C ARG A 25 31.44 -32.98 -38.09
N THR A 26 32.20 -32.37 -37.18
CA THR A 26 33.53 -32.86 -36.78
C THR A 26 33.74 -32.58 -35.30
N PHE A 27 33.60 -33.62 -34.48
CA PHE A 27 34.29 -33.72 -33.19
C PHE A 27 35.20 -34.95 -33.28
N GLY A 28 36.49 -34.72 -33.11
CA GLY A 28 37.54 -35.72 -33.24
C GLY A 28 37.49 -36.75 -32.11
N ALA A 29 37.67 -38.01 -32.49
CA ALA A 29 37.95 -39.12 -31.59
C ALA A 29 39.45 -39.16 -31.27
N MET A 30 39.80 -39.30 -30.00
CA MET A 30 41.05 -39.94 -29.59
C MET A 30 40.70 -41.21 -28.82
N ALA A 31 41.04 -42.35 -29.41
CA ALA A 31 41.02 -43.65 -28.77
C ALA A 31 42.28 -43.79 -27.90
N ALA A 32 42.10 -44.16 -26.63
CA ALA A 32 43.18 -44.68 -25.79
C ALA A 32 42.81 -46.09 -25.34
N ALA A 33 43.76 -46.99 -25.54
CA ALA A 33 43.66 -48.43 -25.37
C ALA A 33 43.33 -48.84 -23.93
N ALA A 34 42.53 -49.91 -23.82
CA ALA A 34 42.19 -50.57 -22.58
C ALA A 34 43.38 -51.35 -22.02
N THR A 35 43.87 -50.95 -20.84
CA THR A 35 44.57 -51.83 -19.90
C THR A 35 43.58 -52.21 -18.79
N ILE A 36 43.23 -53.50 -18.74
CA ILE A 36 42.43 -54.09 -17.68
C ILE A 36 43.32 -54.17 -16.43
N VAL A 37 43.04 -53.33 -15.44
CA VAL A 37 43.52 -53.47 -14.06
C VAL A 37 42.31 -53.95 -13.24
N PRO A 38 42.42 -55.01 -12.42
CA PRO A 38 41.33 -55.40 -11.55
C PRO A 38 41.13 -54.30 -10.50
N MET A 39 40.02 -53.56 -10.57
CA MET A 39 39.58 -52.73 -9.47
C MET A 39 39.11 -53.65 -8.35
N GLU A 40 39.93 -53.80 -7.31
CA GLU A 40 39.44 -54.19 -6.00
C GLU A 40 38.27 -53.29 -5.63
N SER A 41 37.13 -53.92 -5.34
CA SER A 41 35.96 -53.29 -4.75
C SER A 41 36.31 -52.77 -3.36
N ALA A 42 36.85 -51.55 -3.29
CA ALA A 42 36.92 -50.79 -2.06
C ALA A 42 35.48 -50.53 -1.59
N HIS A 43 35.00 -51.36 -0.66
CA HIS A 43 33.82 -51.03 0.13
C HIS A 43 34.13 -49.73 0.85
N ALA A 44 33.61 -48.60 0.36
CA ALA A 44 33.64 -47.35 1.10
C ALA A 44 33.00 -47.61 2.47
N ALA A 45 33.77 -47.43 3.54
CA ALA A 45 33.26 -47.56 4.89
C ALA A 45 32.02 -46.68 5.05
N ALA A 46 30.96 -47.22 5.67
CA ALA A 46 29.75 -46.45 5.95
C ALA A 46 30.14 -45.17 6.72
N PRO A 47 29.58 -44.00 6.37
CA PRO A 47 29.98 -42.75 7.00
C PRO A 47 29.70 -42.81 8.50
N ALA A 48 30.60 -42.25 9.30
CA ALA A 48 30.50 -42.31 10.76
C ALA A 48 29.35 -41.41 11.24
N GLU A 49 28.35 -41.99 11.91
CA GLU A 49 27.15 -41.30 12.39
C GLU A 49 27.07 -41.31 13.92
N VAL A 50 26.44 -40.28 14.49
CA VAL A 50 26.12 -40.20 15.92
C VAL A 50 24.65 -39.85 16.12
N VAL A 51 24.14 -40.09 17.32
CA VAL A 51 22.73 -39.88 17.65
C VAL A 51 22.59 -38.87 18.78
N ILE A 52 21.81 -37.82 18.53
CA ILE A 52 21.38 -36.83 19.52
C ILE A 52 19.89 -36.99 19.80
N ARG A 53 19.43 -36.63 21.00
CA ARG A 53 18.07 -36.92 21.48
C ARG A 53 17.44 -35.78 22.24
N SER A 54 16.13 -35.61 22.03
CA SER A 54 15.21 -34.97 22.98
C SER A 54 14.30 -36.03 23.60
N ARG A 55 13.28 -35.59 24.34
CA ARG A 55 12.24 -36.51 24.84
C ARG A 55 11.43 -37.11 23.68
N GLU A 56 11.17 -36.34 22.63
CA GLU A 56 10.27 -36.68 21.52
C GLU A 56 11.01 -37.28 20.33
N LEU A 57 12.24 -36.82 20.07
CA LEU A 57 12.98 -37.16 18.85
C LEU A 57 14.32 -37.83 19.14
N GLU A 58 14.65 -38.79 18.29
CA GLU A 58 16.00 -39.28 18.06
C GLU A 58 16.46 -38.78 16.70
N VAL A 59 17.61 -38.09 16.65
CA VAL A 59 18.13 -37.48 15.43
C VAL A 59 19.52 -38.06 15.16
N ARG A 60 19.67 -38.68 14.01
CA ARG A 60 20.91 -39.26 13.53
C ARG A 60 21.63 -38.24 12.67
N VAL A 61 22.87 -37.94 12.99
CA VAL A 61 23.68 -36.91 12.31
C VAL A 61 25.04 -37.47 11.91
N GLY A 62 25.64 -36.94 10.85
CA GLY A 62 27.00 -37.27 10.48
C GLY A 62 27.99 -36.79 11.53
N SER A 63 29.02 -37.56 11.84
CA SER A 63 30.18 -37.09 12.62
C SER A 63 31.31 -36.58 11.72
N ASP A 64 31.22 -36.91 10.43
CA ASP A 64 32.11 -36.52 9.34
C ASP A 64 31.77 -35.15 8.74
N PHE A 65 30.49 -34.77 8.79
CA PHE A 65 29.99 -33.49 8.29
C PHE A 65 28.71 -33.08 9.04
N PRO A 66 28.40 -31.78 9.20
CA PRO A 66 27.12 -31.32 9.74
C PRO A 66 25.95 -31.62 8.78
N ARG A 67 25.51 -32.88 8.74
CA ARG A 67 24.33 -33.32 8.00
C ARG A 67 23.41 -34.11 8.92
N VAL A 68 22.10 -33.98 8.73
CA VAL A 68 21.12 -34.82 9.41
C VAL A 68 20.78 -35.99 8.50
N VAL A 69 20.91 -37.22 8.99
CA VAL A 69 20.62 -38.45 8.25
C VAL A 69 19.13 -38.79 8.34
N SER A 70 18.57 -38.72 9.55
CA SER A 70 17.17 -39.04 9.82
C SER A 70 16.68 -38.49 11.15
N TYR A 71 15.37 -38.35 11.25
CA TYR A 71 14.60 -37.94 12.41
C TYR A 71 13.63 -39.07 12.74
N THR A 72 13.72 -39.63 13.94
CA THR A 72 12.85 -40.71 14.40
C THR A 72 12.01 -40.22 15.57
N ASP A 73 10.69 -40.28 15.41
CA ASP A 73 9.77 -40.10 16.52
C ASP A 73 9.96 -41.24 17.53
N ARG A 74 10.37 -40.92 18.76
CA ARG A 74 10.67 -41.92 19.78
C ARG A 74 9.44 -42.72 20.21
N GLY A 75 8.24 -42.15 20.10
CA GLY A 75 6.99 -42.77 20.49
C GLY A 75 6.42 -43.73 19.44
N THR A 76 6.39 -43.33 18.16
CA THR A 76 5.79 -44.14 17.07
C THR A 76 6.81 -44.91 16.24
N LYS A 77 8.09 -44.57 16.35
CA LYS A 77 9.18 -45.02 15.48
C LYS A 77 9.02 -44.59 14.01
N ALA A 78 8.09 -43.70 13.71
CA ALA A 78 7.99 -43.10 12.39
C ALA A 78 9.24 -42.27 12.09
N VAL A 79 9.65 -42.26 10.83
CA VAL A 79 10.90 -41.63 10.38
C VAL A 79 10.59 -40.59 9.31
N ILE A 80 11.27 -39.46 9.39
CA ILE A 80 11.51 -38.58 8.24
C ILE A 80 13.02 -38.58 7.98
N HIS A 81 13.42 -38.61 6.71
CA HIS A 81 14.82 -38.69 6.34
C HIS A 81 15.43 -37.29 6.17
N GLY A 82 16.76 -37.23 6.12
CA GLY A 82 17.52 -36.04 5.71
C GLY A 82 18.44 -36.41 4.54
N GLN A 83 19.75 -36.27 4.73
CA GLN A 83 20.79 -36.60 3.75
C GLN A 83 21.61 -37.83 4.20
N PRO A 84 21.29 -39.04 3.69
CA PRO A 84 22.00 -40.26 4.04
C PRO A 84 23.37 -40.37 3.37
N ASP A 85 23.53 -39.85 2.15
CA ASP A 85 24.83 -39.90 1.47
C ASP A 85 25.82 -38.90 2.11
N PRO A 86 27.14 -39.17 2.04
CA PRO A 86 28.14 -38.22 2.53
C PRO A 86 28.01 -36.85 1.86
N VAL A 87 28.17 -35.79 2.66
CA VAL A 87 28.35 -34.42 2.18
C VAL A 87 29.80 -34.06 2.47
N THR A 88 30.53 -33.57 1.47
CA THR A 88 31.99 -33.38 1.61
C THR A 88 32.48 -31.98 1.30
N SER A 89 31.62 -31.11 0.78
CA SER A 89 31.97 -29.74 0.39
C SER A 89 30.88 -28.74 0.73
N VAL A 90 31.27 -27.47 0.73
CA VAL A 90 30.38 -26.31 0.74
C VAL A 90 30.74 -25.42 -0.44
N LEU A 91 29.80 -24.60 -0.91
CA LEU A 91 30.11 -23.50 -1.81
C LEU A 91 30.31 -22.23 -0.98
N ILE A 92 31.49 -21.61 -1.12
CA ILE A 92 31.77 -20.26 -0.63
C ILE A 92 31.90 -19.37 -1.86
N ASP A 93 31.01 -18.38 -1.96
CA ASP A 93 30.92 -17.48 -3.12
C ASP A 93 30.78 -18.21 -4.46
N GLY A 94 30.07 -19.34 -4.46
CA GLY A 94 29.85 -20.18 -5.62
C GLY A 94 31.00 -21.14 -5.95
N VAL A 95 32.11 -21.09 -5.21
CA VAL A 95 33.27 -21.96 -5.41
C VAL A 95 33.23 -23.12 -4.41
N SER A 96 33.38 -24.35 -4.91
CA SER A 96 33.41 -25.55 -4.07
C SER A 96 34.67 -25.60 -3.21
N GLN A 97 34.47 -25.68 -1.90
CA GLN A 97 35.51 -25.77 -0.87
C GLN A 97 35.33 -27.04 -0.05
N LYS A 98 36.42 -27.78 0.17
CA LYS A 98 36.44 -28.99 0.99
C LYS A 98 37.05 -28.67 2.37
N PRO A 99 36.26 -28.64 3.45
CA PRO A 99 36.78 -28.39 4.79
C PRO A 99 37.41 -29.65 5.41
N THR A 100 38.31 -29.44 6.36
CA THR A 100 38.59 -30.43 7.40
C THR A 100 37.57 -30.26 8.52
N VAL A 101 36.88 -31.33 8.91
CA VAL A 101 35.80 -31.29 9.90
C VAL A 101 36.26 -31.89 11.22
N LYS A 102 35.98 -31.19 12.33
CA LYS A 102 36.05 -31.74 13.69
C LYS A 102 34.67 -31.66 14.33
N ALA A 103 34.22 -32.75 14.95
CA ALA A 103 32.93 -32.82 15.63
C ALA A 103 33.10 -33.07 17.13
N ALA A 104 32.34 -32.34 17.94
CA ALA A 104 32.21 -32.54 19.38
C ALA A 104 30.76 -32.91 19.70
N THR A 105 30.55 -34.17 20.11
CA THR A 105 29.21 -34.75 20.33
C THR A 105 28.79 -34.62 21.78
N ARG A 106 27.51 -34.29 21.99
CA ARG A 106 26.80 -34.35 23.27
C ARG A 106 25.49 -35.12 23.08
N SER A 107 24.75 -35.34 24.17
CA SER A 107 23.50 -36.11 24.13
C SER A 107 22.39 -35.45 23.30
N ASP A 108 22.38 -34.11 23.23
CA ASP A 108 21.32 -33.28 22.63
C ASP A 108 21.81 -32.45 21.43
N ARG A 109 23.12 -32.46 21.14
CA ARG A 109 23.72 -31.65 20.08
C ARG A 109 25.06 -32.16 19.61
N VAL A 110 25.46 -31.72 18.42
CA VAL A 110 26.83 -31.84 17.90
C VAL A 110 27.31 -30.47 17.44
N ASP A 111 28.52 -30.11 17.86
CA ASP A 111 29.24 -28.90 17.45
C ASP A 111 30.32 -29.30 16.43
N TYR A 112 30.31 -28.68 15.25
CA TYR A 112 31.23 -28.92 14.15
C TYR A 112 32.10 -27.70 13.89
N THR A 113 33.39 -27.91 13.70
CA THR A 113 34.32 -26.89 13.19
C THR A 113 34.80 -27.30 11.82
N LEU A 114 34.43 -26.53 10.80
CA LEU A 114 34.89 -26.67 9.42
C LEU A 114 36.08 -25.73 9.23
N THR A 115 37.26 -26.27 8.97
CA THR A 115 38.49 -25.50 8.68
C THR A 115 38.83 -25.60 7.21
N PHE A 116 39.03 -24.45 6.57
CA PHE A 116 39.39 -24.34 5.16
C PHE A 116 40.87 -23.98 4.99
N THR A 117 41.40 -24.25 3.79
CA THR A 117 42.72 -23.77 3.38
C THR A 117 42.80 -22.25 3.56
N GLY A 118 43.91 -21.74 4.11
CA GLY A 118 44.06 -20.32 4.44
C GLY A 118 43.50 -19.89 5.80
N GLY A 119 43.00 -20.83 6.61
CA GLY A 119 42.69 -20.60 8.03
C GLY A 119 41.25 -20.14 8.33
N THR A 120 40.42 -19.91 7.31
CA THR A 120 39.00 -19.61 7.48
C THR A 120 38.30 -20.77 8.22
N THR A 121 37.45 -20.44 9.19
CA THR A 121 36.69 -21.41 9.96
C THR A 121 35.20 -21.06 10.02
N ILE A 122 34.35 -22.08 9.85
CA ILE A 122 32.91 -21.99 10.04
C ILE A 122 32.52 -23.00 11.12
N THR A 123 31.87 -22.53 12.18
CA THR A 123 31.36 -23.41 13.25
C THR A 123 29.87 -23.61 13.08
N ILE A 124 29.42 -24.86 13.10
CA ILE A 124 28.01 -25.23 12.94
C ILE A 124 27.57 -26.07 14.13
N ARG A 125 26.35 -25.87 14.62
CA ARG A 125 25.71 -26.69 15.64
C ARG A 125 24.45 -27.32 15.06
N ILE A 126 24.29 -28.62 15.28
CA ILE A 126 23.00 -29.31 15.15
C ILE A 126 22.53 -29.66 16.55
N ALA A 127 21.36 -29.17 16.97
CA ALA A 127 20.80 -29.41 18.28
C ALA A 127 19.33 -29.84 18.19
N VAL A 128 18.89 -30.75 19.06
CA VAL A 128 17.50 -31.21 19.13
C VAL A 128 16.87 -30.80 20.45
N SER A 129 15.66 -30.23 20.39
CA SER A 129 14.88 -29.82 21.55
C SER A 129 13.39 -29.98 21.26
N GLY A 130 12.69 -30.78 22.05
CA GLY A 130 11.30 -31.08 21.75
C GLY A 130 11.16 -31.80 20.40
N TRP A 131 10.25 -31.27 19.59
CA TRP A 131 10.05 -31.64 18.19
C TRP A 131 10.91 -30.82 17.20
N LYS A 132 11.79 -29.94 17.68
CA LYS A 132 12.60 -29.04 16.87
C LYS A 132 14.04 -29.54 16.73
N VAL A 133 14.61 -29.34 15.56
CA VAL A 133 16.03 -29.54 15.28
C VAL A 133 16.59 -28.27 14.66
N ASP A 134 17.55 -27.65 15.34
CA ASP A 134 18.19 -26.42 14.91
C ASP A 134 19.53 -26.72 14.26
N TYR A 135 19.68 -26.29 13.01
CA TYR A 135 20.95 -26.14 12.32
C TYR A 135 21.38 -24.68 12.43
N ARG A 136 22.52 -24.40 13.06
CA ARG A 136 23.00 -23.04 13.33
C ARG A 136 24.45 -22.90 12.94
N VAL A 137 24.77 -21.97 12.06
CA VAL A 137 26.14 -21.42 12.02
C VAL A 137 26.29 -20.55 13.26
N THR A 138 27.23 -20.90 14.13
CA THR A 138 27.46 -20.21 15.40
C THR A 138 28.66 -19.25 15.35
N SER A 139 29.51 -19.39 14.34
CA SER A 139 30.65 -18.49 14.12
C SER A 139 31.14 -18.62 12.68
N ILE A 140 31.49 -17.49 12.06
CA ILE A 140 32.30 -17.42 10.82
C ILE A 140 33.52 -16.56 11.14
N LYS A 141 34.71 -17.13 10.98
CA LYS A 141 35.99 -16.40 11.11
C LYS A 141 36.75 -16.59 9.81
N ASP A 142 36.59 -15.62 8.92
CA ASP A 142 37.20 -15.63 7.59
C ASP A 142 38.54 -14.88 7.57
N THR A 143 39.35 -15.13 6.55
CA THR A 143 40.67 -14.52 6.35
C THR A 143 40.75 -13.90 4.96
N ASP A 144 41.77 -13.09 4.69
CA ASP A 144 41.98 -12.54 3.34
C ASP A 144 42.23 -13.63 2.28
N ALA A 145 42.72 -14.80 2.69
CA ALA A 145 42.90 -15.94 1.80
C ALA A 145 41.58 -16.59 1.37
N LEU A 146 40.52 -16.48 2.19
CA LEU A 146 39.19 -16.98 1.88
C LEU A 146 38.14 -16.22 2.68
N ARG A 147 37.66 -15.10 2.12
CA ARG A 147 36.52 -14.37 2.65
C ARG A 147 35.22 -15.12 2.38
N VAL A 148 34.24 -14.97 3.27
CA VAL A 148 32.93 -15.60 3.11
C VAL A 148 31.91 -14.51 2.79
N GLY A 149 31.52 -14.38 1.52
CA GLY A 149 30.35 -13.59 1.13
C GLY A 149 29.08 -14.41 1.27
N ARG A 150 29.03 -15.50 0.52
CA ARG A 150 27.86 -16.38 0.40
C ARG A 150 28.22 -17.80 0.79
N LEU A 151 27.31 -18.47 1.50
CA LEU A 151 27.45 -19.86 1.91
C LEU A 151 26.29 -20.67 1.35
N GLN A 152 26.60 -21.77 0.67
CA GLN A 152 25.59 -22.73 0.22
C GLN A 152 26.10 -24.15 0.41
N ILE A 153 25.21 -25.10 0.72
CA ILE A 153 25.56 -26.52 0.81
C ILE A 153 24.54 -27.30 -0.04
N PRO A 154 24.75 -27.44 -1.36
CA PRO A 154 23.74 -27.97 -2.27
C PRO A 154 23.27 -29.40 -1.94
N GLU A 155 24.17 -30.22 -1.37
CA GLU A 155 23.89 -31.60 -0.98
C GLU A 155 23.20 -31.71 0.40
N LEU A 156 23.02 -30.60 1.13
CA LEU A 156 22.43 -30.59 2.47
C LEU A 156 20.90 -30.73 2.43
N ARG A 157 20.42 -31.94 2.15
CA ARG A 157 18.99 -32.26 2.31
C ARG A 157 18.64 -32.34 3.78
N LEU A 158 18.06 -31.27 4.32
CA LEU A 158 17.62 -31.23 5.72
C LEU A 158 16.38 -32.08 5.93
N LEU A 159 15.51 -32.21 4.93
CA LEU A 159 14.35 -33.08 4.97
C LEU A 159 14.26 -33.89 3.68
N SER A 160 13.85 -35.15 3.77
CA SER A 160 13.51 -35.98 2.62
C SER A 160 12.49 -37.04 2.99
N VAL A 161 11.71 -37.43 1.98
CA VAL A 161 10.78 -38.56 2.05
C VAL A 161 11.05 -39.50 0.89
N ARG A 162 10.72 -40.77 1.10
CA ARG A 162 11.05 -41.88 0.19
C ARG A 162 9.82 -42.63 -0.24
N SER A 163 9.90 -43.26 -1.41
CA SER A 163 8.81 -44.02 -2.01
C SER A 163 8.43 -45.29 -1.24
N ASP A 164 9.28 -45.76 -0.33
CA ASP A 164 9.02 -46.88 0.58
C ASP A 164 8.28 -46.45 1.86
N GLN A 165 8.00 -45.15 2.02
CA GLN A 165 7.19 -44.61 3.11
C GLN A 165 5.75 -44.38 2.62
N PRO A 166 4.73 -44.97 3.27
CA PRO A 166 3.33 -44.71 2.93
C PRO A 166 2.99 -43.21 3.01
N GLY A 167 2.25 -42.72 2.01
CA GLY A 167 1.83 -41.32 1.94
C GLY A 167 2.94 -40.29 1.73
N ALA A 168 4.14 -40.71 1.32
CA ALA A 168 5.29 -39.81 1.13
C ALA A 168 4.97 -38.67 0.15
N THR A 169 5.03 -37.44 0.64
CA THR A 169 4.73 -36.23 -0.11
C THR A 169 5.68 -35.09 0.23
N VAL A 170 5.96 -34.26 -0.78
CA VAL A 170 6.56 -32.94 -0.63
C VAL A 170 5.56 -31.93 -1.20
N LEU A 171 5.20 -30.91 -0.43
CA LEU A 171 4.45 -29.77 -0.91
C LEU A 171 5.36 -28.54 -0.87
N ALA A 172 5.71 -28.03 -2.03
CA ALA A 172 6.56 -26.86 -2.20
C ALA A 172 5.74 -25.70 -2.79
N ALA A 173 5.86 -24.51 -2.23
CA ALA A 173 5.11 -23.33 -2.63
C ALA A 173 6.02 -22.20 -3.07
N ARG A 174 5.68 -21.63 -4.23
CA ARG A 174 6.28 -20.43 -4.77
C ARG A 174 5.36 -19.23 -4.53
N VAL A 175 5.96 -18.07 -4.31
CA VAL A 175 5.27 -16.78 -4.42
C VAL A 175 4.99 -16.54 -5.90
N VAL A 176 3.71 -16.60 -6.26
CA VAL A 176 3.16 -16.36 -7.59
C VAL A 176 1.92 -15.47 -7.42
N LEU A 177 1.75 -14.48 -8.29
CA LEU A 177 0.64 -13.52 -8.23
C LEU A 177 -0.45 -13.77 -9.28
N ASP A 178 -0.17 -14.64 -10.25
CA ASP A 178 -1.15 -15.01 -11.26
C ASP A 178 -2.27 -15.86 -10.64
N LYS A 179 -3.50 -15.41 -10.81
CA LYS A 179 -4.72 -16.02 -10.29
C LYS A 179 -5.02 -17.39 -10.93
N ALA A 180 -4.61 -17.60 -12.18
CA ALA A 180 -4.89 -18.83 -12.93
C ALA A 180 -3.92 -19.97 -12.61
N THR A 181 -2.68 -19.66 -12.24
CA THR A 181 -1.66 -20.66 -11.91
C THR A 181 -1.65 -21.01 -10.41
N SER A 182 -1.10 -22.15 -10.03
CA SER A 182 -0.86 -22.47 -8.61
C SER A 182 0.59 -22.22 -8.27
N GLY A 183 0.85 -21.48 -7.19
CA GLY A 183 2.18 -21.42 -6.58
C GLY A 183 2.59 -22.75 -5.94
N ASP A 184 1.62 -23.63 -5.64
CA ASP A 184 1.87 -24.90 -4.95
C ASP A 184 2.16 -26.05 -5.94
N THR A 185 3.19 -26.82 -5.64
CA THR A 185 3.58 -28.06 -6.33
C THR A 185 3.59 -29.21 -5.33
N LEU A 186 2.65 -30.15 -5.49
CA LEU A 186 2.59 -31.38 -4.72
C LEU A 186 3.35 -32.49 -5.47
N VAL A 187 4.40 -33.03 -4.86
CA VAL A 187 5.11 -34.23 -5.32
C VAL A 187 4.69 -35.40 -4.45
N LYS A 188 3.94 -36.34 -5.03
CA LYS A 188 3.73 -37.67 -4.43
C LYS A 188 4.93 -38.54 -4.76
N VAL A 189 5.61 -39.06 -3.74
CA VAL A 189 6.84 -39.83 -3.90
C VAL A 189 6.49 -41.31 -3.91
N THR A 190 6.65 -41.93 -5.06
CA THR A 190 6.37 -43.35 -5.33
C THR A 190 7.56 -43.96 -6.08
N ALA A 191 7.57 -45.29 -6.23
CA ALA A 191 8.61 -45.96 -6.99
C ALA A 191 8.67 -45.47 -8.45
N ASP A 192 7.54 -44.99 -9.00
CA ASP A 192 7.41 -44.53 -10.38
C ASP A 192 7.64 -43.02 -10.57
N THR A 193 7.72 -42.25 -9.48
CA THR A 193 7.96 -40.80 -9.55
C THR A 193 9.24 -40.53 -10.35
N PRO A 194 9.20 -39.71 -11.42
CA PRO A 194 10.37 -39.45 -12.25
C PRO A 194 11.43 -38.67 -11.48
N ALA A 195 12.69 -38.85 -11.84
CA ALA A 195 13.75 -37.97 -11.35
C ALA A 195 13.60 -36.59 -11.99
N ASP A 196 13.74 -35.54 -11.19
CA ASP A 196 13.81 -34.18 -11.69
C ASP A 196 15.17 -33.94 -12.36
N ALA A 197 15.14 -33.36 -13.56
CA ALA A 197 16.36 -32.99 -14.30
C ALA A 197 17.24 -31.98 -13.53
N ALA A 198 16.61 -31.12 -12.73
CA ALA A 198 17.27 -30.14 -11.86
C ALA A 198 16.40 -29.84 -10.64
N ALA A 199 17.01 -29.34 -9.57
CA ALA A 199 16.29 -28.87 -8.40
C ALA A 199 15.41 -27.65 -8.74
N LYS A 200 14.27 -27.51 -8.04
CA LYS A 200 13.29 -26.45 -8.26
C LYS A 200 13.15 -25.59 -7.00
N GLY A 201 13.11 -24.28 -7.17
CA GLY A 201 13.00 -23.30 -6.08
C GLY A 201 11.59 -23.16 -5.52
N SER A 202 11.50 -22.89 -4.22
CA SER A 202 10.30 -22.57 -3.47
C SER A 202 10.59 -21.59 -2.31
N ALA A 203 9.58 -20.83 -1.91
CA ALA A 203 9.64 -19.93 -0.76
C ALA A 203 9.25 -20.64 0.55
N TYR A 204 8.38 -21.64 0.46
CA TYR A 204 7.92 -22.47 1.56
C TYR A 204 7.90 -23.92 1.10
N ALA A 205 8.25 -24.87 1.97
CA ALA A 205 8.13 -26.28 1.65
C ALA A 205 7.91 -27.13 2.91
N VAL A 206 7.12 -28.20 2.76
CA VAL A 206 6.83 -29.18 3.80
C VAL A 206 6.92 -30.59 3.24
N VAL A 207 7.18 -31.55 4.12
CA VAL A 207 7.13 -32.99 3.80
C VAL A 207 6.16 -33.71 4.71
N ALA A 208 5.54 -34.78 4.22
CA ALA A 208 4.69 -35.64 5.02
C ALA A 208 4.76 -37.09 4.57
N THR A 209 4.37 -37.97 5.48
CA THR A 209 4.06 -39.38 5.29
C THR A 209 2.77 -39.67 6.08
N ASP A 210 2.17 -40.84 5.92
CA ASP A 210 0.97 -41.23 6.69
C ASP A 210 1.22 -41.33 8.22
N ARG A 211 2.47 -41.16 8.66
CA ARG A 211 2.88 -41.37 10.06
C ARG A 211 3.60 -40.21 10.72
N LEU A 212 4.20 -39.32 9.93
CA LEU A 212 4.97 -38.17 10.43
C LEU A 212 5.06 -37.10 9.35
N ALA A 213 4.99 -35.84 9.77
CA ALA A 213 5.15 -34.69 8.88
C ALA A 213 6.21 -33.72 9.44
N ALA A 214 6.80 -32.92 8.57
CA ALA A 214 7.84 -31.97 8.96
C ALA A 214 7.83 -30.71 8.10
N ALA A 215 8.20 -29.60 8.73
CA ALA A 215 8.38 -28.29 8.11
C ALA A 215 9.78 -27.75 8.41
N LEU A 216 10.22 -26.79 7.59
CA LEU A 216 11.51 -26.13 7.77
C LEU A 216 11.39 -24.62 7.55
N GLU A 217 12.22 -23.85 8.25
CA GLU A 217 12.37 -22.38 8.12
C GLU A 217 13.85 -22.02 8.14
N SER A 218 14.24 -20.94 7.45
CA SER A 218 15.62 -20.49 7.34
C SER A 218 15.71 -19.01 6.98
N ASN A 219 16.80 -18.34 7.38
CA ASN A 219 17.18 -17.02 6.87
C ASN A 219 17.99 -17.09 5.56
N VAL A 220 17.73 -18.09 4.71
CA VAL A 220 18.25 -18.10 3.33
C VAL A 220 17.82 -16.82 2.64
N VAL A 221 18.79 -16.14 2.05
CA VAL A 221 18.59 -14.97 1.21
C VAL A 221 19.71 -14.93 0.19
N TYR A 222 19.33 -14.93 -1.09
CA TYR A 222 20.27 -14.80 -2.20
C TYR A 222 20.80 -13.39 -2.26
N ASP A 223 22.10 -13.25 -2.50
CA ASP A 223 22.69 -11.92 -2.61
C ASP A 223 22.17 -11.20 -3.86
N VAL A 224 22.24 -11.89 -5.01
CA VAL A 224 21.71 -11.44 -6.30
C VAL A 224 20.83 -12.55 -6.91
N PRO A 225 19.50 -12.47 -6.80
CA PRO A 225 18.59 -13.48 -7.35
C PRO A 225 18.46 -13.37 -8.87
N VAL A 226 18.14 -14.48 -9.53
CA VAL A 226 18.00 -14.62 -10.99
C VAL A 226 16.68 -15.32 -11.30
N SER A 227 15.79 -14.64 -12.05
CA SER A 227 14.45 -15.14 -12.36
C SER A 227 14.44 -16.50 -13.07
N ALA A 228 15.36 -16.72 -14.03
CA ALA A 228 15.47 -17.98 -14.77
C ALA A 228 15.74 -19.20 -13.87
N ASN A 229 16.41 -18.97 -12.74
CA ASN A 229 16.70 -20.00 -11.74
C ASN A 229 15.60 -20.11 -10.68
N GLY A 230 14.54 -19.29 -10.77
CA GLY A 230 13.45 -19.29 -9.82
C GLY A 230 13.83 -18.80 -8.43
N THR A 231 14.82 -17.90 -8.30
CA THR A 231 15.26 -17.41 -6.98
C THR A 231 14.70 -16.04 -6.59
N THR A 232 14.03 -15.33 -7.51
CA THR A 232 13.32 -14.07 -7.23
C THR A 232 12.05 -14.28 -6.41
N TRP A 233 11.59 -13.21 -5.77
CA TRP A 233 10.42 -13.23 -4.87
C TRP A 233 10.51 -14.32 -3.82
N GLU A 234 11.70 -14.51 -3.26
CA GLU A 234 11.97 -15.48 -2.19
C GLU A 234 11.86 -16.94 -2.63
N ASN A 235 11.63 -17.21 -3.91
CA ASN A 235 11.50 -18.59 -4.42
C ASN A 235 12.82 -19.37 -4.42
N GLY A 236 13.93 -18.77 -4.01
CA GLY A 236 15.20 -19.47 -3.81
C GLY A 236 15.38 -20.06 -2.41
N ARG A 237 14.48 -19.77 -1.45
CA ARG A 237 14.70 -20.15 -0.04
C ARG A 237 14.97 -21.64 0.13
N PHE A 238 14.19 -22.47 -0.55
CA PHE A 238 14.30 -23.92 -0.49
C PHE A 238 14.25 -24.54 -1.87
N TRP A 239 15.10 -25.53 -2.07
CA TRP A 239 15.17 -26.34 -3.28
C TRP A 239 14.54 -27.70 -3.01
N HIS A 240 13.67 -28.15 -3.91
CA HIS A 240 13.15 -29.50 -3.89
C HIS A 240 13.56 -30.27 -5.15
N GLN A 241 13.85 -31.56 -5.00
CA GLN A 241 14.23 -32.42 -6.12
C GLN A 241 13.90 -33.89 -5.84
N ALA A 242 13.20 -34.55 -6.77
CA ALA A 242 13.06 -35.99 -6.82
C ALA A 242 14.28 -36.64 -7.50
N ILE A 243 14.88 -37.66 -6.90
CA ILE A 243 15.97 -38.44 -7.48
C ILE A 243 15.74 -39.94 -7.32
N LYS A 244 16.29 -40.73 -8.25
CA LYS A 244 16.27 -42.18 -8.20
C LYS A 244 17.48 -42.70 -7.43
N LYS A 245 17.24 -43.55 -6.43
CA LYS A 245 18.24 -44.39 -5.77
C LYS A 245 18.05 -45.83 -6.22
N ALA A 246 19.01 -46.70 -5.89
CA ALA A 246 18.96 -48.11 -6.27
C ALA A 246 17.70 -48.85 -5.76
N SER A 247 17.20 -48.47 -4.57
CA SER A 247 16.14 -49.17 -3.86
C SER A 247 14.87 -48.34 -3.59
N TRP A 248 14.90 -47.02 -3.86
CA TRP A 248 13.75 -46.13 -3.69
C TRP A 248 13.87 -44.89 -4.57
N THR A 249 12.77 -44.20 -4.80
CA THR A 249 12.79 -42.79 -5.21
C THR A 249 12.73 -41.93 -3.95
N GLU A 250 13.50 -40.84 -3.89
CA GLU A 250 13.42 -39.88 -2.80
C GLU A 250 13.21 -38.47 -3.31
N SER A 251 12.47 -37.66 -2.57
CA SER A 251 12.37 -36.21 -2.79
C SER A 251 12.82 -35.48 -1.54
N GLY A 252 13.78 -34.57 -1.69
CA GLY A 252 14.40 -33.86 -0.58
C GLY A 252 14.27 -32.35 -0.68
N LEU A 253 14.44 -31.68 0.46
CA LEU A 253 14.44 -30.24 0.64
C LEU A 253 15.81 -29.78 1.12
N THR A 254 16.43 -28.89 0.36
CA THR A 254 17.74 -28.29 0.64
C THR A 254 17.56 -26.77 0.83
N PRO A 255 18.17 -26.15 1.84
CA PRO A 255 18.26 -24.69 1.92
C PRO A 255 18.97 -24.09 0.69
N GLY A 256 18.55 -22.90 0.28
CA GLY A 256 19.27 -22.10 -0.72
C GLY A 256 20.56 -21.48 -0.18
N GLU A 257 21.02 -20.43 -0.87
CA GLU A 257 22.22 -19.69 -0.52
C GLU A 257 21.97 -18.71 0.64
N TRP A 258 22.83 -18.73 1.66
CA TRP A 258 22.86 -17.70 2.70
C TRP A 258 23.85 -16.61 2.33
N THR A 259 23.41 -15.36 2.39
CA THR A 259 24.29 -14.19 2.28
C THR A 259 24.80 -13.81 3.68
N TYR A 260 26.11 -13.90 3.92
CA TYR A 260 26.77 -13.43 5.14
C TYR A 260 27.38 -12.04 4.96
N ARG A 261 28.00 -11.78 3.80
CA ARG A 261 28.45 -10.45 3.39
C ARG A 261 27.91 -10.16 1.99
N PRO A 262 26.94 -9.22 1.87
CA PRO A 262 26.37 -8.87 0.57
C PRO A 262 27.44 -8.22 -0.32
N ALA A 263 27.29 -8.38 -1.63
CA ALA A 263 28.14 -7.68 -2.59
C ALA A 263 28.19 -6.17 -2.30
N THR A 264 29.34 -5.56 -2.58
CA THR A 264 29.70 -4.14 -2.36
C THR A 264 29.79 -3.67 -0.90
N ALA A 265 29.43 -4.49 0.08
CA ALA A 265 29.58 -4.13 1.49
C ALA A 265 31.02 -4.22 2.00
N GLY A 266 31.34 -3.39 2.99
CA GLY A 266 32.63 -3.40 3.69
C GLY A 266 32.86 -4.69 4.48
N VAL A 267 34.12 -5.00 4.77
CA VAL A 267 34.53 -6.28 5.39
C VAL A 267 33.85 -6.55 6.74
N SER A 268 33.53 -5.50 7.51
CA SER A 268 32.85 -5.61 8.80
C SER A 268 31.31 -5.66 8.70
N GLN A 269 30.74 -5.33 7.55
CA GLN A 269 29.28 -5.28 7.35
C GLN A 269 28.76 -6.69 7.02
N THR A 270 28.32 -7.39 8.04
CA THR A 270 27.85 -8.78 7.94
C THR A 270 26.39 -8.92 8.34
N GLN A 271 25.74 -9.96 7.85
CA GLN A 271 24.34 -10.31 8.11
C GLN A 271 24.21 -11.29 9.27
N PRO A 272 23.01 -11.45 9.86
CA PRO A 272 22.76 -12.49 10.87
C PRO A 272 23.25 -13.86 10.41
N LEU A 273 23.89 -14.61 11.31
CA LEU A 273 24.49 -15.90 10.96
C LEU A 273 23.46 -16.88 10.37
N PRO A 274 23.86 -17.70 9.38
CA PRO A 274 22.97 -18.69 8.77
C PRO A 274 22.33 -19.65 9.76
N TYR A 275 21.03 -19.90 9.58
CA TYR A 275 20.30 -20.89 10.34
C TYR A 275 19.28 -21.64 9.49
N ALA A 276 18.96 -22.87 9.88
CA ALA A 276 17.72 -23.55 9.48
C ALA A 276 17.12 -24.26 10.69
N THR A 277 15.80 -24.28 10.82
CA THR A 277 15.10 -25.03 11.86
C THR A 277 14.12 -25.97 11.20
N VAL A 278 14.18 -27.23 11.62
CA VAL A 278 13.20 -28.26 11.28
C VAL A 278 12.26 -28.44 12.47
N ILE A 279 10.96 -28.60 12.20
CA ILE A 279 9.98 -29.03 13.20
C ILE A 279 9.21 -30.24 12.66
N LEU A 280 9.15 -31.29 13.47
CA LEU A 280 8.36 -32.49 13.18
C LEU A 280 7.03 -32.47 13.91
N THR A 281 6.04 -33.16 13.38
CA THR A 281 4.72 -33.27 13.98
C THR A 281 4.03 -34.56 13.57
N ARG A 282 3.12 -35.01 14.44
CA ARG A 282 2.07 -35.98 14.10
C ARG A 282 0.82 -35.20 13.64
N ASP A 283 -0.34 -35.86 13.69
CA ASP A 283 -1.64 -35.23 13.55
C ASP A 283 -1.77 -34.05 14.53
N ARG A 284 -1.91 -32.86 13.97
CA ARG A 284 -1.90 -31.58 14.65
C ARG A 284 -3.23 -30.86 14.53
N ASN A 285 -4.08 -31.24 13.57
CA ASN A 285 -5.43 -30.71 13.44
C ASN A 285 -6.51 -31.65 14.04
N GLY A 286 -6.15 -32.87 14.43
CA GLY A 286 -7.02 -33.86 15.04
C GLY A 286 -8.02 -34.49 14.07
N ASP A 287 -7.69 -34.57 12.77
CA ASP A 287 -8.54 -35.20 11.75
C ASP A 287 -8.24 -36.69 11.51
N GLY A 288 -7.26 -37.24 12.24
CA GLY A 288 -6.86 -38.65 12.16
C GLY A 288 -5.97 -38.98 10.97
N LYS A 289 -5.52 -37.98 10.21
CA LYS A 289 -4.54 -38.12 9.13
C LYS A 289 -3.27 -37.34 9.49
N ILE A 290 -2.19 -37.66 8.77
CA ILE A 290 -0.93 -36.92 8.87
C ILE A 290 -0.56 -36.52 7.45
N ASP A 291 -0.65 -35.23 7.15
CA ASP A 291 -0.39 -34.70 5.82
C ASP A 291 0.33 -33.34 5.84
N TRP A 292 0.35 -32.66 4.68
CA TRP A 292 1.00 -31.36 4.54
C TRP A 292 0.36 -30.27 5.42
N GLN A 293 -0.92 -30.40 5.80
CA GLN A 293 -1.61 -29.44 6.65
C GLN A 293 -1.03 -29.48 8.06
N ASP A 294 -0.72 -30.66 8.60
CA ASP A 294 -0.07 -30.78 9.91
C ASP A 294 1.31 -30.12 9.90
N ALA A 295 2.09 -30.39 8.86
CA ALA A 295 3.37 -29.71 8.69
C ALA A 295 3.22 -28.19 8.55
N ALA A 296 2.22 -27.71 7.80
CA ALA A 296 1.94 -26.27 7.66
C ALA A 296 1.53 -25.64 9.01
N ILE A 297 0.76 -26.36 9.84
CA ILE A 297 0.40 -25.91 11.18
C ILE A 297 1.64 -25.89 12.09
N ALA A 298 2.51 -26.90 12.02
CA ALA A 298 3.76 -26.94 12.77
C ALA A 298 4.74 -25.86 12.32
N MET A 299 4.78 -25.53 11.03
CA MET A 299 5.62 -24.45 10.48
C MET A 299 5.37 -23.11 11.18
N ARG A 300 4.14 -22.83 11.63
CA ARG A 300 3.80 -21.60 12.36
C ARG A 300 4.64 -21.40 13.64
N ASP A 301 5.14 -22.47 14.26
CA ASP A 301 5.95 -22.41 15.49
C ASP A 301 7.40 -21.99 15.25
N ILE A 302 7.85 -21.99 13.99
CA ILE A 302 9.22 -21.68 13.59
C ILE A 302 9.28 -20.53 12.59
N ALA A 303 8.18 -20.24 11.89
CA ALA A 303 8.09 -19.20 10.89
C ALA A 303 8.27 -17.78 11.47
N VAL A 304 8.97 -16.91 10.74
CA VAL A 304 9.12 -15.50 11.15
C VAL A 304 7.76 -14.82 11.19
N LYS A 305 7.41 -14.22 12.32
CA LYS A 305 6.15 -13.46 12.49
C LYS A 305 6.37 -11.99 12.10
N PRO A 306 5.60 -11.44 11.14
CA PRO A 306 5.68 -10.03 10.82
C PRO A 306 5.21 -9.17 12.00
N LEU A 307 5.80 -7.99 12.18
CA LEU A 307 5.34 -7.02 13.19
C LEU A 307 3.91 -6.59 12.89
N GLY A 308 3.06 -6.48 13.92
CA GLY A 308 1.65 -6.06 13.79
C GLY A 308 0.68 -7.15 13.30
N ALA A 309 1.16 -8.37 13.03
CA ALA A 309 0.34 -9.48 12.52
C ALA A 309 -0.81 -9.89 13.46
N ASP A 310 -0.64 -9.79 14.78
CA ASP A 310 -1.67 -10.15 15.76
C ASP A 310 -2.95 -9.32 15.63
N ASP A 311 -2.82 -8.11 15.09
CA ASP A 311 -3.87 -7.10 14.99
C ASP A 311 -4.42 -6.97 13.57
N GLN A 312 -3.90 -7.70 12.57
CA GLN A 312 -4.30 -7.52 11.17
C GLN A 312 -5.79 -7.78 10.94
N HIS A 313 -6.34 -8.76 11.66
CA HIS A 313 -7.76 -9.08 11.66
C HIS A 313 -8.67 -7.96 12.19
N LEU A 314 -8.12 -6.98 12.92
CA LEU A 314 -8.90 -5.82 13.39
C LEU A 314 -8.99 -4.71 12.33
N ARG A 315 -8.02 -4.61 11.41
CA ARG A 315 -7.96 -3.57 10.35
C ARG A 315 -9.00 -3.84 9.27
N VAL A 316 -10.27 -3.56 9.58
CA VAL A 316 -11.42 -3.84 8.71
C VAL A 316 -11.54 -2.80 7.60
N ILE A 317 -11.07 -1.58 7.83
CA ILE A 317 -11.37 -0.42 6.98
C ILE A 317 -10.07 0.18 6.43
N PRO A 318 -9.47 -0.44 5.40
CA PRO A 318 -8.39 0.21 4.64
C PRO A 318 -8.96 1.32 3.76
N HIS A 319 -8.37 2.52 3.79
CA HIS A 319 -8.72 3.67 2.92
C HIS A 319 -7.51 4.57 2.63
N ILE A 320 -7.58 5.36 1.56
CA ILE A 320 -6.47 6.20 1.06
C ILE A 320 -6.97 7.64 0.84
N PRO A 321 -6.72 8.56 1.80
CA PRO A 321 -6.75 10.00 1.54
C PRO A 321 -5.57 10.40 0.66
N MET A 322 -5.87 10.95 -0.52
CA MET A 322 -4.86 11.31 -1.51
C MET A 322 -4.69 12.83 -1.61
N ASN A 323 -3.44 13.29 -1.50
CA ASN A 323 -3.03 14.63 -1.91
C ASN A 323 -2.10 14.53 -3.12
N PHE A 324 -2.22 15.47 -4.06
CA PHE A 324 -1.48 15.44 -5.30
C PHE A 324 -1.34 16.84 -5.91
N ALA A 325 -0.24 17.08 -6.62
CA ALA A 325 -0.03 18.24 -7.49
C ALA A 325 -0.26 19.62 -6.85
N SER A 326 0.12 19.82 -5.59
CA SER A 326 -0.05 21.07 -4.83
C SER A 326 -1.51 21.41 -4.47
N LEU A 327 -2.48 20.58 -4.86
CA LEU A 327 -3.91 20.88 -4.73
C LEU A 327 -4.46 20.67 -3.32
N ALA A 328 -3.73 19.92 -2.48
CA ALA A 328 -4.12 19.55 -1.11
C ALA A 328 -5.62 19.20 -0.99
N ALA A 329 -6.11 18.28 -1.84
CA ALA A 329 -7.50 17.86 -1.89
C ALA A 329 -8.01 17.26 -0.56
N ASN A 330 -7.11 16.60 0.20
CA ASN A 330 -7.40 15.98 1.48
C ASN A 330 -6.41 16.46 2.56
N PRO A 331 -6.49 17.71 3.04
CA PRO A 331 -5.60 18.21 4.09
C PRO A 331 -5.68 17.35 5.36
N PHE A 332 -4.60 17.26 6.14
CA PHE A 332 -4.53 16.29 7.25
C PHE A 332 -5.65 16.44 8.29
N LEU A 333 -6.06 17.67 8.61
CA LEU A 333 -7.14 17.92 9.56
C LEU A 333 -8.55 17.67 8.96
N HIS A 334 -8.69 17.69 7.63
CA HIS A 334 -9.91 17.20 6.97
C HIS A 334 -9.97 15.67 7.04
N THR A 335 -8.85 14.98 6.80
CA THR A 335 -8.73 13.53 7.00
C THR A 335 -9.10 13.12 8.43
N LEU A 336 -8.78 13.94 9.45
CA LEU A 336 -9.15 13.66 10.84
C LEU A 336 -10.67 13.60 11.02
N ASP A 337 -11.41 14.50 10.38
CA ASP A 337 -12.87 14.44 10.38
C ASP A 337 -13.36 13.20 9.64
N ASN A 338 -12.80 12.84 8.48
CA ASN A 338 -13.17 11.58 7.81
C ASN A 338 -12.92 10.33 8.68
N VAL A 339 -11.80 10.27 9.42
CA VAL A 339 -11.52 9.20 10.39
C VAL A 339 -12.60 9.10 11.47
N LYS A 340 -13.10 10.25 11.96
CA LYS A 340 -14.21 10.30 12.93
C LYS A 340 -15.52 9.83 12.30
N ARG A 341 -15.83 10.28 11.08
CA ARG A 341 -17.01 9.90 10.30
C ARG A 341 -17.07 8.39 10.08
N ILE A 342 -15.95 7.78 9.67
CA ILE A 342 -15.83 6.33 9.51
C ILE A 342 -16.04 5.62 10.85
N ASN A 343 -15.44 6.10 11.93
CA ASN A 343 -15.61 5.50 13.25
C ASN A 343 -17.08 5.49 13.70
N LEU A 344 -17.78 6.62 13.54
CA LEU A 344 -19.21 6.72 13.82
C LEU A 344 -20.02 5.74 12.95
N ALA A 345 -19.75 5.72 11.64
CA ALA A 345 -20.43 4.88 10.66
C ALA A 345 -20.25 3.37 10.88
N THR A 346 -19.21 2.98 11.59
CA THR A 346 -18.83 1.57 11.79
C THR A 346 -18.83 1.16 13.24
N ASP A 347 -19.32 2.02 14.13
CA ASP A 347 -19.35 1.77 15.56
C ASP A 347 -17.94 1.46 16.13
N GLY A 348 -16.90 2.08 15.58
CA GLY A 348 -15.51 1.92 15.99
C GLY A 348 -14.83 0.63 15.54
N LEU A 349 -15.13 0.13 14.33
CA LEU A 349 -14.25 -0.83 13.67
C LEU A 349 -12.88 -0.17 13.39
N ARG A 350 -11.79 -0.93 13.49
CA ARG A 350 -10.44 -0.37 13.33
C ARG A 350 -10.15 -0.07 11.85
N GLN A 351 -9.56 1.09 11.62
CA GLN A 351 -9.22 1.65 10.32
C GLN A 351 -7.73 1.45 10.03
N PHE A 352 -7.39 1.44 8.74
CA PHE A 352 -6.04 1.55 8.20
C PHE A 352 -6.04 2.74 7.24
N THR A 353 -5.59 3.90 7.74
CA THR A 353 -5.52 5.15 6.98
C THR A 353 -4.16 5.27 6.33
N LEU A 354 -4.09 5.15 5.01
CA LEU A 354 -2.85 5.30 4.24
C LEU A 354 -2.75 6.71 3.63
N LEU A 355 -1.91 7.56 4.22
CA LEU A 355 -1.65 8.92 3.76
C LEU A 355 -0.80 8.90 2.49
N LYS A 356 -1.46 8.97 1.33
CA LYS A 356 -0.80 9.02 0.02
C LYS A 356 -0.62 10.47 -0.41
N GLY A 357 0.64 10.90 -0.50
CA GLY A 357 1.01 12.29 -0.76
C GLY A 357 1.21 13.15 0.50
N TYR A 358 1.77 12.55 1.55
CA TYR A 358 2.11 13.27 2.78
C TYR A 358 3.38 14.13 2.64
N GLN A 359 4.17 13.95 1.59
CA GLN A 359 5.43 14.65 1.31
C GLN A 359 5.21 15.76 0.27
N SER A 360 6.00 16.84 0.38
CA SER A 360 6.12 17.92 -0.63
C SER A 360 4.76 18.29 -1.24
N GLU A 361 4.61 18.26 -2.56
CA GLU A 361 3.40 18.67 -3.27
C GLU A 361 2.32 17.58 -3.36
N GLY A 362 2.56 16.39 -2.80
CA GLY A 362 1.63 15.28 -2.81
C GLY A 362 2.26 13.96 -3.22
N HIS A 363 1.42 13.05 -3.71
CA HIS A 363 1.86 11.73 -4.18
C HIS A 363 2.82 11.92 -5.35
N ASP A 364 3.92 11.16 -5.34
CA ASP A 364 4.88 11.12 -6.46
C ASP A 364 5.51 12.48 -6.79
N SER A 365 5.87 13.25 -5.73
CA SER A 365 6.55 14.55 -5.86
C SER A 365 8.00 14.54 -5.38
N ALA A 366 8.29 14.01 -4.18
CA ALA A 366 9.62 14.15 -3.57
C ALA A 366 10.17 12.85 -2.94
N HIS A 367 9.91 11.70 -3.57
CA HIS A 367 10.57 10.45 -3.14
C HIS A 367 12.10 10.57 -3.29
N PRO A 368 12.93 10.05 -2.35
CA PRO A 368 12.59 9.32 -1.13
C PRO A 368 12.77 10.17 0.16
N ASP A 369 12.36 11.44 0.17
CA ASP A 369 12.45 12.32 1.36
C ASP A 369 11.43 11.93 2.44
N TYR A 370 11.61 10.78 3.09
CA TYR A 370 10.62 10.26 4.04
C TYR A 370 10.36 11.20 5.23
N ALA A 371 11.31 12.08 5.55
CA ALA A 371 11.25 13.06 6.62
C ALA A 371 11.79 14.41 6.12
N GLY A 372 11.54 15.49 6.86
CA GLY A 372 12.04 16.82 6.51
C GLY A 372 11.44 17.49 5.27
N ASN A 373 10.55 16.82 4.52
CA ASN A 373 9.88 17.38 3.34
C ASN A 373 8.37 17.05 3.34
N TYR A 374 7.66 17.48 4.38
CA TYR A 374 6.22 17.24 4.56
C TYR A 374 5.38 18.20 3.72
N ASN A 375 4.19 17.75 3.33
CA ASN A 375 3.27 18.53 2.51
C ASN A 375 2.72 19.76 3.27
N GLN A 376 3.35 20.91 3.04
CA GLN A 376 3.01 22.17 3.71
C GLN A 376 1.61 22.65 3.34
N ARG A 377 1.19 22.49 2.08
CA ARG A 377 -0.14 22.89 1.59
C ARG A 377 -1.25 22.08 2.25
N ALA A 378 -0.99 20.82 2.62
CA ALA A 378 -1.90 19.96 3.40
C ALA A 378 -1.85 20.20 4.93
N GLY A 379 -0.95 21.05 5.43
CA GLY A 379 -0.81 21.41 6.85
C GLY A 379 0.55 21.05 7.49
N GLY A 380 1.45 20.41 6.73
CA GLY A 380 2.79 20.06 7.18
C GLY A 380 2.82 19.03 8.32
N LEU A 381 3.98 18.92 8.97
CA LEU A 381 4.22 17.95 10.05
C LEU A 381 3.30 18.18 11.26
N ALA A 382 2.98 19.43 11.58
CA ALA A 382 2.17 19.77 12.75
C ALA A 382 0.74 19.21 12.63
N ASP A 383 0.10 19.42 11.48
CA ASP A 383 -1.26 18.91 11.24
C ASP A 383 -1.26 17.39 11.02
N MET A 384 -0.23 16.84 10.37
CA MET A 384 -0.06 15.39 10.26
C MET A 384 0.05 14.73 11.64
N ASN A 385 0.87 15.28 12.53
CA ASN A 385 1.01 14.77 13.90
C ASN A 385 -0.28 14.93 14.71
N THR A 386 -1.03 16.01 14.49
CA THR A 386 -2.35 16.21 15.11
C THR A 386 -3.36 15.18 14.61
N LEU A 387 -3.41 14.91 13.30
CA LEU A 387 -4.21 13.83 12.71
C LEU A 387 -3.89 12.49 13.38
N VAL A 388 -2.61 12.15 13.49
CA VAL A 388 -2.18 10.87 14.06
C VAL A 388 -2.53 10.77 15.56
N ASP A 389 -2.22 11.77 16.39
CA ASP A 389 -2.55 11.75 17.83
C ASP A 389 -4.06 11.65 18.06
N LYS A 390 -4.85 12.54 17.42
CA LYS A 390 -6.29 12.58 17.65
C LYS A 390 -7.00 11.42 16.97
N GLY A 391 -6.65 11.11 15.74
CA GLY A 391 -7.27 10.05 14.94
C GLY A 391 -7.04 8.65 15.50
N SER A 392 -5.91 8.40 16.18
CA SER A 392 -5.64 7.11 16.83
C SER A 392 -6.69 6.77 17.90
N ARG A 393 -7.30 7.80 18.51
CA ARG A 393 -8.39 7.65 19.51
C ARG A 393 -9.72 7.24 18.88
N TRP A 394 -9.84 7.40 17.57
CA TRP A 394 -10.97 6.98 16.74
C TRP A 394 -10.68 5.65 16.03
N SER A 395 -9.87 4.80 16.65
CA SER A 395 -9.57 3.44 16.18
C SER A 395 -8.92 3.41 14.79
N SER A 396 -8.08 4.38 14.46
CA SER A 396 -7.32 4.38 13.21
C SER A 396 -5.85 4.07 13.44
N ASP A 397 -5.34 3.09 12.69
CA ASP A 397 -3.90 2.93 12.48
C ASP A 397 -3.49 3.79 11.27
N PHE A 398 -2.33 4.45 11.33
CA PHE A 398 -1.84 5.33 10.27
C PHE A 398 -0.61 4.75 9.57
N ALA A 399 -0.60 4.87 8.24
CA ALA A 399 0.53 4.59 7.39
C ALA A 399 0.82 5.79 6.48
N VAL A 400 2.09 5.91 6.08
CA VAL A 400 2.49 6.81 4.99
C VAL A 400 2.94 6.02 3.78
N HIS A 401 2.63 6.54 2.61
CA HIS A 401 3.12 6.05 1.33
C HIS A 401 4.56 6.52 1.10
N VAL A 402 5.48 5.59 0.87
CA VAL A 402 6.91 5.87 0.57
C VAL A 402 7.36 5.05 -0.64
N ASN A 403 8.41 5.51 -1.32
CA ASN A 403 9.00 4.82 -2.47
C ASN A 403 10.52 4.67 -2.27
N ALA A 404 11.03 3.45 -2.45
CA ALA A 404 12.45 3.11 -2.36
C ALA A 404 13.04 2.65 -3.71
N THR A 405 12.30 2.89 -4.78
CA THR A 405 12.61 2.43 -6.15
C THR A 405 13.03 3.60 -7.04
N GLU A 406 12.39 4.76 -6.91
CA GLU A 406 12.67 5.92 -7.75
C GLU A 406 12.72 7.23 -6.95
N SER A 407 13.39 8.22 -7.51
CA SER A 407 13.54 9.55 -6.91
C SER A 407 13.36 10.65 -7.96
N TYR A 408 12.80 11.77 -7.54
CA TYR A 408 12.61 12.97 -8.37
C TYR A 408 13.70 14.00 -8.11
N PRO A 409 14.14 14.77 -9.11
CA PRO A 409 15.16 15.81 -8.96
C PRO A 409 14.93 16.78 -7.81
N VAL A 410 13.68 17.10 -7.48
CA VAL A 410 13.30 18.03 -6.41
C VAL A 410 13.56 17.48 -4.99
N ALA A 411 13.70 16.16 -4.81
CA ALA A 411 13.92 15.58 -3.49
C ALA A 411 15.29 15.99 -2.93
N HIS A 412 15.34 16.35 -1.65
CA HIS A 412 16.58 16.72 -0.95
C HIS A 412 17.61 15.58 -0.95
N ALA A 413 17.16 14.32 -0.93
CA ALA A 413 18.04 13.16 -1.04
C ALA A 413 18.56 12.89 -2.46
N PHE A 414 18.01 13.55 -3.48
CA PHE A 414 18.38 13.32 -4.88
C PHE A 414 19.85 13.65 -5.11
N SER A 415 20.56 12.73 -5.74
CA SER A 415 21.95 12.92 -6.15
C SER A 415 22.32 11.90 -7.21
N GLU A 416 23.32 12.20 -8.03
CA GLU A 416 23.87 11.26 -9.03
C GLU A 416 24.51 10.01 -8.40
N THR A 417 24.77 10.03 -7.10
CA THR A 417 25.21 8.84 -6.37
C THR A 417 24.02 7.99 -5.94
N LEU A 418 22.84 8.58 -5.70
CA LEU A 418 21.64 7.86 -5.27
C LEU A 418 20.93 7.21 -6.46
N VAL A 419 20.86 7.91 -7.58
CA VAL A 419 20.12 7.46 -8.77
C VAL A 419 21.05 7.12 -9.93
N ASP A 420 20.56 6.32 -10.86
CA ASP A 420 21.10 6.20 -12.21
C ASP A 420 20.39 7.22 -13.14
N PRO A 421 21.04 8.32 -13.56
CA PRO A 421 20.41 9.35 -14.40
C PRO A 421 20.04 8.84 -15.81
N ALA A 422 20.63 7.74 -16.28
CA ALA A 422 20.28 7.13 -17.56
C ALA A 422 19.02 6.26 -17.48
N ASN A 423 18.61 5.85 -16.27
CA ASN A 423 17.51 4.94 -16.03
C ASN A 423 16.26 5.68 -15.55
N LYS A 424 15.59 6.31 -16.52
CA LYS A 424 14.29 6.97 -16.33
C LYS A 424 13.24 5.97 -15.83
N GLN A 425 12.48 6.38 -14.81
CA GLN A 425 11.37 5.62 -14.23
C GLN A 425 10.05 6.34 -14.53
N TRP A 426 9.12 6.42 -13.55
CA TRP A 426 7.81 7.03 -13.75
C TRP A 426 7.91 8.51 -14.14
N ASP A 427 7.09 8.91 -15.13
CA ASP A 427 7.00 10.27 -15.66
C ASP A 427 5.57 10.79 -15.53
N TRP A 428 5.35 11.71 -14.58
CA TRP A 428 4.05 12.34 -14.36
C TRP A 428 4.13 13.85 -14.10
N LEU A 429 4.33 14.28 -12.84
CA LEU A 429 4.61 15.68 -12.49
C LEU A 429 6.04 16.05 -12.93
N ASP A 430 6.95 15.12 -12.68
CA ASP A 430 8.36 15.18 -13.02
C ASP A 430 8.83 13.80 -13.50
N GLN A 431 9.96 13.78 -14.21
CA GLN A 431 10.66 12.53 -14.54
C GLN A 431 11.43 12.05 -13.31
N SER A 432 11.12 10.85 -12.82
CA SER A 432 11.92 10.17 -11.79
C SER A 432 13.02 9.29 -12.39
N TYR A 433 14.00 8.93 -11.56
CA TYR A 433 15.13 8.09 -11.92
C TYR A 433 15.31 6.93 -10.92
N ARG A 434 15.83 5.80 -11.39
CA ARG A 434 15.98 4.58 -10.58
C ARG A 434 16.98 4.81 -9.46
N ILE A 435 16.57 4.58 -8.21
CA ILE A 435 17.46 4.52 -7.05
C ILE A 435 18.34 3.26 -7.14
N ASP A 436 19.65 3.40 -6.90
CA ASP A 436 20.53 2.26 -6.62
C ASP A 436 20.26 1.72 -5.21
N SER A 437 19.29 0.81 -5.12
CA SER A 437 18.87 0.20 -3.86
C SER A 437 20.02 -0.54 -3.14
N ARG A 438 20.99 -1.09 -3.88
CA ARG A 438 22.14 -1.80 -3.29
C ARG A 438 23.04 -0.81 -2.56
N ARG A 439 23.43 0.28 -3.24
CA ARG A 439 24.27 1.33 -2.66
C ARG A 439 23.59 1.96 -1.44
N ASP A 440 22.32 2.33 -1.58
CA ASP A 440 21.54 3.03 -0.55
C ASP A 440 21.37 2.21 0.74
N LEU A 441 21.28 0.87 0.62
CA LEU A 441 21.31 -0.06 1.76
C LEU A 441 22.70 -0.18 2.38
N VAL A 442 23.74 -0.36 1.57
CA VAL A 442 25.13 -0.56 2.06
C VAL A 442 25.67 0.69 2.77
N SER A 443 25.35 1.89 2.29
CA SER A 443 25.73 3.15 2.95
C SER A 443 24.93 3.40 4.24
N GLY A 444 23.74 2.79 4.37
CA GLY A 444 22.82 3.00 5.49
C GLY A 444 21.95 4.26 5.36
N ASP A 445 21.99 4.94 4.21
CA ASP A 445 21.26 6.19 3.97
C ASP A 445 19.75 5.96 4.04
N ILE A 446 19.24 4.89 3.43
CA ILE A 446 17.81 4.53 3.51
C ILE A 446 17.36 4.24 4.94
N ALA A 447 18.20 3.55 5.73
CA ALA A 447 17.90 3.26 7.12
C ALA A 447 17.84 4.55 7.94
N LYS A 448 18.74 5.51 7.68
CA LYS A 448 18.73 6.83 8.29
C LYS A 448 17.45 7.61 7.94
N ARG A 449 17.05 7.66 6.66
CA ARG A 449 15.82 8.37 6.25
C ARG A 449 14.57 7.84 6.96
N PHE A 450 14.45 6.52 7.13
CA PHE A 450 13.35 5.93 7.92
C PHE A 450 13.44 6.23 9.42
N ALA A 451 14.66 6.25 9.99
CA ALA A 451 14.86 6.61 11.39
C ALA A 451 14.53 8.09 11.64
N ASP A 452 14.83 8.96 10.68
CA ASP A 452 14.48 10.38 10.71
C ASP A 452 12.95 10.58 10.72
N LEU A 453 12.21 9.87 9.87
CA LEU A 453 10.74 9.92 9.87
C LEU A 453 10.19 9.48 11.23
N ARG A 454 10.72 8.38 11.80
CA ARG A 454 10.27 7.90 13.11
C ARG A 454 10.51 8.90 14.23
N ARG A 455 11.60 9.68 14.14
CA ARG A 455 11.97 10.69 15.13
C ARG A 455 11.07 11.93 15.05
N GLU A 456 10.70 12.35 13.84
CA GLU A 456 9.95 13.57 13.60
C GLU A 456 8.42 13.37 13.71
N ALA A 457 7.91 12.26 13.20
CA ALA A 457 6.48 11.96 13.22
C ALA A 457 6.00 11.48 14.59
N HIS A 458 4.71 11.68 14.86
CA HIS A 458 4.06 11.19 16.06
C HIS A 458 4.17 9.65 16.16
N PRO A 459 4.46 9.04 17.33
CA PRO A 459 4.67 7.59 17.47
C PRO A 459 3.51 6.69 17.04
N GLY A 460 2.30 7.25 16.93
CA GLY A 460 1.13 6.56 16.36
C GLY A 460 1.25 6.26 14.86
N LEU A 461 2.13 6.97 14.14
CA LEU A 461 2.53 6.65 12.78
C LEU A 461 3.66 5.62 12.85
N ASN A 462 3.29 4.34 12.82
CA ASN A 462 4.21 3.23 12.97
C ASN A 462 4.13 2.22 11.81
N MET A 463 3.40 2.56 10.75
CA MET A 463 3.24 1.72 9.56
C MET A 463 3.73 2.43 8.31
N LEU A 464 4.27 1.64 7.38
CA LEU A 464 4.73 2.11 6.08
C LEU A 464 4.00 1.35 4.97
N TYR A 465 3.66 2.05 3.91
CA TYR A 465 3.29 1.47 2.63
C TYR A 465 4.43 1.73 1.65
N ILE A 466 5.12 0.66 1.23
CA ILE A 466 6.24 0.76 0.29
C ILE A 466 5.75 0.47 -1.13
N ASP A 467 5.77 1.51 -1.95
CA ASP A 467 5.31 1.47 -3.33
C ASP A 467 6.39 1.01 -4.31
N VAL A 468 5.99 0.37 -5.41
CA VAL A 468 6.82 0.00 -6.58
C VAL A 468 8.01 -0.92 -6.25
N PHE A 469 8.13 -1.42 -5.02
CA PHE A 469 9.28 -2.20 -4.58
C PHE A 469 9.35 -3.58 -5.26
N ARG A 470 10.21 -3.68 -6.28
CA ARG A 470 10.39 -4.86 -7.14
C ARG A 470 11.57 -5.75 -6.74
N GLU A 471 12.39 -5.27 -5.81
CA GLU A 471 13.62 -5.95 -5.42
C GLU A 471 13.37 -7.32 -4.79
N SER A 472 14.39 -8.18 -4.86
CA SER A 472 14.41 -9.53 -4.29
C SER A 472 15.76 -9.81 -3.66
N GLY A 473 15.87 -10.89 -2.90
CA GLY A 473 17.14 -11.29 -2.28
C GLY A 473 17.58 -10.27 -1.23
N TRP A 474 18.88 -10.01 -1.13
CA TRP A 474 19.42 -9.18 -0.05
C TRP A 474 18.89 -7.74 -0.05
N ASN A 475 18.63 -7.15 -1.23
CA ASN A 475 18.02 -5.81 -1.30
C ASN A 475 16.65 -5.76 -0.59
N SER A 476 15.88 -6.84 -0.70
CA SER A 476 14.59 -6.98 -0.05
C SER A 476 14.73 -7.28 1.45
N ASP A 477 15.51 -8.31 1.80
CA ASP A 477 15.64 -8.75 3.19
C ASP A 477 16.36 -7.73 4.07
N GLY A 478 17.40 -7.09 3.54
CA GLY A 478 18.15 -6.02 4.22
C GLY A 478 17.25 -4.83 4.56
N LEU A 479 16.42 -4.37 3.62
CA LEU A 479 15.42 -3.35 3.91
C LEU A 479 14.42 -3.82 4.99
N GLN A 480 13.86 -5.02 4.84
CA GLN A 480 12.93 -5.59 5.82
C GLN A 480 13.55 -5.73 7.22
N ALA A 481 14.84 -6.03 7.31
CA ALA A 481 15.58 -6.12 8.57
C ALA A 481 15.68 -4.74 9.23
N HIS A 482 16.15 -3.73 8.51
CA HIS A 482 16.23 -2.36 9.03
C HIS A 482 14.87 -1.83 9.50
N LEU A 483 13.82 -2.05 8.71
CA LEU A 483 12.46 -1.62 9.07
C LEU A 483 11.97 -2.32 10.34
N ARG A 484 12.21 -3.63 10.46
CA ARG A 484 11.83 -4.41 11.64
C ARG A 484 12.62 -3.99 12.89
N GLU A 485 13.92 -3.74 12.77
CA GLU A 485 14.77 -3.25 13.86
C GLU A 485 14.31 -1.88 14.38
N GLN A 486 13.86 -1.00 13.48
CA GLN A 486 13.28 0.28 13.84
C GLN A 486 11.83 0.17 14.35
N GLY A 487 11.21 -1.01 14.28
CA GLY A 487 9.84 -1.23 14.76
C GLY A 487 8.75 -0.70 13.82
N TRP A 488 9.01 -0.68 12.51
CA TRP A 488 8.01 -0.37 11.49
C TRP A 488 7.16 -1.60 11.15
N VAL A 489 5.85 -1.40 11.10
CA VAL A 489 4.92 -2.34 10.46
C VAL A 489 4.92 -2.08 8.96
N VAL A 490 5.04 -3.13 8.16
CA VAL A 490 5.21 -3.00 6.70
C VAL A 490 3.94 -3.43 5.97
N THR A 491 3.56 -2.64 4.99
CA THR A 491 2.58 -2.94 3.94
C THR A 491 3.21 -2.59 2.59
N SER A 492 2.70 -3.13 1.49
CA SER A 492 3.36 -3.01 0.18
C SER A 492 2.36 -2.89 -0.96
N GLU A 493 2.83 -2.44 -2.11
CA GLU A 493 2.03 -2.47 -3.34
C GLU A 493 1.68 -3.91 -3.72
N TRP A 494 2.71 -4.77 -3.82
CA TRP A 494 2.62 -6.15 -4.28
C TRP A 494 2.69 -7.18 -3.16
N GLY A 495 2.18 -8.38 -3.42
CA GLY A 495 2.32 -9.53 -2.52
C GLY A 495 3.74 -10.12 -2.50
N HIS A 496 4.60 -9.75 -3.45
CA HIS A 496 6.01 -10.14 -3.51
C HIS A 496 6.95 -9.04 -3.00
N GLY A 497 8.25 -9.28 -3.04
CA GLY A 497 9.30 -8.27 -2.79
C GLY A 497 9.49 -7.92 -1.31
N LEU A 498 8.45 -7.96 -0.48
CA LEU A 498 8.53 -7.75 0.99
C LEU A 498 7.74 -8.83 1.74
N GLU A 499 7.71 -10.06 1.19
CA GLU A 499 6.80 -11.11 1.63
C GLU A 499 6.91 -11.40 3.12
N ARG A 500 8.12 -11.44 3.71
CA ARG A 500 8.29 -11.84 5.12
C ARG A 500 7.70 -10.82 6.09
N SER A 501 7.73 -9.53 5.76
CA SER A 501 7.29 -8.43 6.62
C SER A 501 5.92 -7.84 6.28
N SER A 502 5.48 -7.88 5.02
CA SER A 502 4.26 -7.19 4.60
C SER A 502 2.99 -7.82 5.20
N LEU A 503 2.14 -7.01 5.82
CA LEU A 503 0.83 -7.40 6.35
C LEU A 503 -0.31 -7.22 5.35
N TRP A 504 -0.14 -6.34 4.37
CA TRP A 504 -1.20 -5.94 3.44
C TRP A 504 -0.57 -5.59 2.10
N SER A 505 -1.17 -6.08 1.01
CA SER A 505 -0.79 -5.71 -0.35
C SER A 505 -1.92 -4.98 -1.05
N HIS A 506 -1.62 -3.84 -1.65
CA HIS A 506 -2.58 -3.03 -2.37
C HIS A 506 -3.28 -3.80 -3.48
N TRP A 507 -2.53 -4.42 -4.37
CA TRP A 507 -3.08 -5.16 -5.51
C TRP A 507 -3.81 -6.45 -5.10
N ALA A 508 -3.60 -6.95 -3.88
CA ALA A 508 -4.40 -8.04 -3.32
C ALA A 508 -5.77 -7.57 -2.79
N ASN A 509 -5.92 -6.28 -2.46
CA ASN A 509 -7.11 -5.71 -1.83
C ASN A 509 -7.89 -4.77 -2.78
N GLU A 510 -7.28 -4.29 -3.85
CA GLU A 510 -7.96 -3.61 -4.95
C GLU A 510 -8.05 -4.58 -6.14
N VAL A 511 -9.02 -5.51 -6.06
CA VAL A 511 -9.16 -6.65 -7.00
C VAL A 511 -9.63 -6.27 -8.40
N ASP A 512 -9.90 -4.99 -8.65
CA ASP A 512 -10.13 -4.38 -9.95
C ASP A 512 -8.83 -3.77 -10.53
N TYR A 513 -7.77 -3.67 -9.73
CA TYR A 513 -6.48 -3.13 -10.16
C TYR A 513 -5.67 -4.16 -10.96
N GLY A 514 -5.23 -3.76 -12.15
CA GLY A 514 -4.34 -4.56 -12.99
C GLY A 514 -4.93 -5.87 -13.52
N GLY A 515 -4.06 -6.69 -14.11
CA GLY A 515 -4.43 -7.97 -14.68
C GLY A 515 -4.49 -9.11 -13.65
N ASP A 516 -5.16 -10.21 -13.99
CA ASP A 516 -5.21 -11.42 -13.17
C ASP A 516 -3.82 -12.05 -12.96
N THR A 517 -2.82 -11.68 -13.75
CA THR A 517 -1.41 -12.09 -13.62
C THR A 517 -0.68 -11.44 -12.45
N SER A 518 -1.30 -10.48 -11.75
CA SER A 518 -0.65 -9.64 -10.74
C SER A 518 -1.60 -9.33 -9.57
N ARG A 519 -2.31 -10.35 -9.07
CA ARG A 519 -3.17 -10.24 -7.88
C ARG A 519 -2.33 -10.41 -6.60
N GLY A 520 -2.94 -10.96 -5.54
CA GLY A 520 -2.21 -11.42 -4.36
C GLY A 520 -1.54 -12.79 -4.56
N ILE A 521 -0.83 -13.24 -3.53
CA ILE A 521 -0.14 -14.53 -3.47
C ILE A 521 -1.15 -15.67 -3.66
N ASN A 522 -0.90 -16.47 -4.68
CA ASN A 522 -1.69 -17.64 -5.05
C ASN A 522 -1.01 -18.94 -4.58
N SER A 523 -1.14 -19.23 -3.29
CA SER A 523 -0.69 -20.49 -2.68
C SER A 523 -1.59 -20.85 -1.49
N GLN A 524 -2.12 -22.08 -1.51
CA GLN A 524 -2.86 -22.65 -0.40
C GLN A 524 -1.93 -22.95 0.77
N LEU A 525 -0.70 -23.43 0.54
CA LEU A 525 0.28 -23.65 1.61
C LEU A 525 0.62 -22.35 2.33
N ILE A 526 0.97 -21.29 1.58
CA ILE A 526 1.32 -19.99 2.18
C ILE A 526 0.11 -19.40 2.90
N ARG A 527 -1.09 -19.44 2.31
CA ARG A 527 -2.31 -18.95 2.97
C ARG A 527 -2.67 -19.79 4.19
N MET A 528 -2.51 -21.10 4.17
CA MET A 528 -2.68 -21.96 5.35
C MET A 528 -1.78 -21.48 6.49
N VAL A 529 -0.50 -21.25 6.24
CA VAL A 529 0.45 -20.78 7.27
C VAL A 529 0.12 -19.36 7.75
N ARG A 530 -0.24 -18.45 6.83
CA ARG A 530 -0.23 -16.99 7.04
C ARG A 530 -1.60 -16.31 7.04
N HIS A 531 -2.71 -17.02 6.86
CA HIS A 531 -4.08 -16.46 6.74
C HIS A 531 -4.40 -15.41 7.80
N HIS A 532 -4.17 -15.75 9.06
CA HIS A 532 -4.47 -14.91 10.22
C HIS A 532 -3.56 -13.69 10.39
N GLN A 533 -2.52 -13.56 9.57
CA GLN A 533 -1.47 -12.55 9.72
C GLN A 533 -1.54 -11.46 8.65
N LYS A 534 -2.13 -11.74 7.47
CA LYS A 534 -1.92 -10.90 6.28
C LYS A 534 -3.12 -10.83 5.34
N ASP A 535 -3.28 -9.69 4.66
CA ASP A 535 -4.15 -9.51 3.49
C ASP A 535 -3.30 -9.33 2.22
N VAL A 536 -2.66 -10.41 1.79
CA VAL A 536 -1.76 -10.40 0.62
C VAL A 536 -2.12 -11.47 -0.40
N PHE A 537 -3.28 -12.12 -0.26
CA PHE A 537 -3.62 -13.34 -0.99
C PHE A 537 -4.53 -13.07 -2.19
N ALA A 538 -4.43 -13.93 -3.21
CA ALA A 538 -5.30 -13.87 -4.38
C ALA A 538 -6.79 -14.03 -4.01
N ASP A 539 -7.66 -13.36 -4.76
CA ASP A 539 -9.11 -13.38 -4.62
C ASP A 539 -9.76 -14.58 -5.33
N LYS A 540 -9.27 -15.79 -5.05
CA LYS A 540 -9.75 -17.03 -5.71
C LYS A 540 -10.42 -18.05 -4.80
N TRP A 541 -10.39 -17.85 -3.48
CA TRP A 541 -10.93 -18.81 -2.50
C TRP A 541 -12.23 -18.25 -1.88
N PRO A 542 -13.41 -18.56 -2.46
CA PRO A 542 -14.67 -17.90 -2.10
C PRO A 542 -15.10 -18.14 -0.65
N LEU A 543 -14.76 -19.30 -0.06
CA LEU A 543 -15.09 -19.58 1.34
C LEU A 543 -14.40 -18.59 2.31
N LEU A 544 -13.13 -18.26 2.06
CA LEU A 544 -12.41 -17.29 2.89
C LEU A 544 -12.77 -15.85 2.55
N GLY A 545 -13.17 -15.59 1.30
CA GLY A 545 -13.39 -14.25 0.76
C GLY A 545 -12.11 -13.41 0.67
N THR A 546 -12.29 -12.14 0.33
CA THR A 546 -11.22 -11.14 0.17
C THR A 546 -11.68 -9.81 0.75
N ALA A 547 -10.92 -9.26 1.70
CA ALA A 547 -11.12 -7.90 2.17
C ALA A 547 -10.65 -6.94 1.07
N ARG A 548 -11.34 -5.81 0.92
CA ARG A 548 -11.12 -4.85 -0.15
C ARG A 548 -10.73 -3.47 0.36
N LEU A 549 -9.92 -2.76 -0.42
CA LEU A 549 -9.63 -1.34 -0.21
C LEU A 549 -10.93 -0.54 -0.33
N GLY A 550 -11.38 0.07 0.76
CA GLY A 550 -12.52 0.96 0.73
C GLY A 550 -12.03 2.41 0.73
N THR A 551 -12.12 3.13 -0.38
CA THR A 551 -11.73 4.55 -0.39
C THR A 551 -12.84 5.41 -1.01
N PHE A 552 -12.93 6.65 -0.53
CA PHE A 552 -13.80 7.72 -1.05
C PHE A 552 -13.07 9.08 -1.01
N GLU A 553 -11.76 9.07 -0.71
CA GLU A 553 -10.95 10.27 -0.47
C GLU A 553 -9.95 10.50 -1.62
N GLY A 554 -10.39 10.21 -2.85
CA GLY A 554 -9.74 10.65 -4.08
C GLY A 554 -8.83 9.65 -4.79
N TRP A 555 -8.39 8.56 -4.14
CA TRP A 555 -7.55 7.55 -4.80
C TRP A 555 -8.24 6.97 -6.04
N GLN A 556 -7.58 7.02 -7.21
CA GLN A 556 -8.15 6.68 -8.53
C GLN A 556 -9.46 7.40 -8.87
N GLY A 557 -9.72 8.59 -8.31
CA GLY A 557 -10.98 9.30 -8.48
C GLY A 557 -12.16 8.69 -7.72
N LYS A 558 -11.93 7.71 -6.85
CA LYS A 558 -12.98 7.12 -6.00
C LYS A 558 -13.35 8.13 -4.92
N ALA A 559 -14.53 8.72 -5.08
CA ALA A 559 -15.07 9.79 -4.22
C ALA A 559 -16.47 9.50 -3.64
N ASP A 560 -17.02 8.30 -3.86
CA ASP A 560 -18.38 7.94 -3.44
C ASP A 560 -18.40 7.22 -2.08
N TRP A 561 -18.91 7.91 -1.07
CA TRP A 561 -19.08 7.36 0.29
C TRP A 561 -19.98 6.13 0.32
N SER A 562 -21.04 6.08 -0.49
CA SER A 562 -22.03 5.00 -0.45
C SER A 562 -21.43 3.69 -0.96
N THR A 563 -20.65 3.77 -2.03
CA THR A 563 -19.88 2.63 -2.56
C THR A 563 -18.86 2.13 -1.55
N PHE A 564 -18.08 3.05 -0.96
CA PHE A 564 -17.15 2.76 0.13
C PHE A 564 -17.86 2.02 1.29
N TYR A 565 -18.95 2.58 1.79
CA TYR A 565 -19.66 2.08 2.96
C TYR A 565 -20.23 0.69 2.73
N ALA A 566 -20.88 0.46 1.57
CA ALA A 566 -21.46 -0.84 1.22
C ALA A 566 -20.39 -1.95 1.15
N GLN A 567 -19.19 -1.64 0.65
CA GLN A 567 -18.11 -2.62 0.51
C GLN A 567 -17.65 -3.19 1.85
N LEU A 568 -17.58 -2.37 2.91
CA LEU A 568 -17.12 -2.79 4.23
C LEU A 568 -17.98 -3.92 4.81
N TRP A 569 -19.30 -3.81 4.63
CA TRP A 569 -20.27 -4.74 5.20
C TRP A 569 -20.48 -5.97 4.34
N THR A 570 -20.33 -5.84 3.02
CA THR A 570 -20.45 -6.97 2.08
C THR A 570 -19.22 -7.86 2.08
N ASN A 571 -18.02 -7.28 2.15
CA ASN A 571 -16.76 -8.02 1.98
C ASN A 571 -15.92 -8.07 3.27
N ASN A 572 -15.60 -6.93 3.86
CA ASN A 572 -14.48 -6.86 4.81
C ASN A 572 -14.80 -7.50 6.17
N LEU A 573 -15.93 -7.15 6.78
CA LEU A 573 -16.25 -7.62 8.14
C LEU A 573 -16.31 -9.17 8.24
N PRO A 574 -16.98 -9.91 7.33
CA PRO A 574 -16.98 -11.37 7.35
C PRO A 574 -15.59 -12.00 7.15
N VAL A 575 -14.77 -11.44 6.27
CA VAL A 575 -13.41 -11.94 6.02
C VAL A 575 -12.54 -11.75 7.25
N LYS A 576 -12.65 -10.59 7.90
CA LYS A 576 -11.85 -10.23 9.08
C LYS A 576 -12.21 -11.03 10.32
N LEU A 577 -13.45 -11.48 10.45
CA LEU A 577 -13.84 -12.47 11.46
C LEU A 577 -13.05 -13.78 11.28
N LEU A 578 -13.01 -14.32 10.06
CA LEU A 578 -12.28 -15.57 9.78
C LEU A 578 -10.77 -15.38 9.93
N GLN A 579 -10.25 -14.18 9.64
CA GLN A 579 -8.83 -13.85 9.80
C GLN A 579 -8.40 -13.82 11.28
N ALA A 580 -9.31 -13.68 12.24
CA ALA A 580 -8.96 -13.63 13.66
C ALA A 580 -8.30 -14.92 14.18
N TYR A 581 -8.41 -16.02 13.43
CA TYR A 581 -7.93 -17.34 13.84
C TYR A 581 -7.11 -18.03 12.73
N PRO A 582 -6.04 -18.76 13.08
CA PRO A 582 -5.32 -19.59 12.13
C PRO A 582 -6.21 -20.70 11.58
N ILE A 583 -6.04 -21.06 10.30
CA ILE A 583 -6.76 -22.18 9.68
C ILE A 583 -6.35 -23.50 10.37
N LYS A 584 -7.31 -24.37 10.63
CA LYS A 584 -7.12 -25.68 11.25
C LYS A 584 -7.18 -26.81 10.21
N SER A 585 -8.20 -26.83 9.36
CA SER A 585 -8.28 -27.74 8.22
C SER A 585 -8.90 -27.04 7.02
N TRP A 586 -8.49 -27.46 5.82
CA TRP A 586 -8.91 -26.86 4.55
C TRP A 586 -9.27 -27.94 3.53
N THR A 587 -10.55 -28.03 3.19
CA THR A 587 -11.10 -28.83 2.08
C THR A 587 -11.81 -27.93 1.07
N ASP A 588 -12.29 -28.48 -0.03
CA ASP A 588 -13.05 -27.71 -1.02
C ASP A 588 -14.43 -27.31 -0.48
N GLU A 589 -15.00 -28.10 0.43
CA GLU A 589 -16.33 -27.92 0.99
C GLU A 589 -16.35 -27.14 2.31
N GLU A 590 -15.33 -27.30 3.16
CA GLU A 590 -15.25 -26.69 4.49
C GLU A 590 -13.83 -26.28 4.87
N ILE A 591 -13.72 -25.13 5.54
CA ILE A 591 -12.51 -24.67 6.22
C ILE A 591 -12.83 -24.45 7.69
N THR A 592 -12.02 -25.04 8.58
CA THR A 592 -12.15 -24.88 10.03
C THR A 592 -10.98 -24.08 10.60
N PHE A 593 -11.12 -23.55 11.83
CA PHE A 593 -10.15 -22.64 12.44
C PHE A 593 -9.77 -23.04 13.87
N PHE A 594 -8.56 -22.66 14.30
CA PHE A 594 -8.11 -22.76 15.69
C PHE A 594 -8.72 -21.66 16.56
N ALA A 595 -10.05 -21.68 16.68
CA ALA A 595 -10.81 -20.82 17.58
C ALA A 595 -11.11 -21.53 18.92
N PRO A 596 -11.39 -20.78 20.01
CA PRO A 596 -11.75 -21.36 21.31
C PRO A 596 -13.03 -22.20 21.31
N VAL A 597 -13.84 -22.07 20.27
CA VAL A 597 -15.06 -22.84 19.98
C VAL A 597 -15.07 -23.23 18.51
N PRO A 598 -15.82 -24.26 18.09
CA PRO A 598 -15.90 -24.65 16.68
C PRO A 598 -16.27 -23.45 15.81
N LEU A 599 -15.39 -23.08 14.87
CA LEU A 599 -15.59 -22.07 13.86
C LEU A 599 -15.29 -22.71 12.51
N SER A 600 -16.24 -22.64 11.57
CA SER A 600 -16.01 -23.06 10.20
C SER A 600 -16.76 -22.20 9.18
N VAL A 601 -16.27 -22.24 7.95
CA VAL A 601 -16.95 -21.72 6.76
C VAL A 601 -17.08 -22.85 5.76
N HIS A 602 -18.28 -23.04 5.21
CA HIS A 602 -18.56 -24.11 4.28
C HIS A 602 -19.53 -23.67 3.18
N ASN A 603 -19.61 -24.49 2.15
CA ASN A 603 -20.58 -24.35 1.08
C ASN A 603 -21.80 -25.23 1.35
N ASP A 604 -22.99 -24.62 1.46
CA ASP A 604 -24.27 -25.29 1.59
C ASP A 604 -25.09 -25.04 0.32
N GLY A 605 -25.05 -25.99 -0.63
CA GLY A 605 -25.80 -25.91 -1.89
C GLY A 605 -25.46 -24.69 -2.77
N GLY A 606 -24.20 -24.23 -2.76
CA GLY A 606 -23.77 -23.01 -3.47
C GLY A 606 -23.85 -21.74 -2.61
N THR A 607 -24.35 -21.85 -1.38
CA THR A 607 -24.43 -20.74 -0.43
C THR A 607 -23.29 -20.82 0.58
N ARG A 608 -22.53 -19.73 0.71
CA ARG A 608 -21.51 -19.60 1.75
C ARG A 608 -22.18 -19.50 3.13
N VAL A 609 -21.79 -20.35 4.06
CA VAL A 609 -22.29 -20.38 5.43
C VAL A 609 -21.12 -20.33 6.40
N VAL A 610 -21.20 -19.46 7.41
CA VAL A 610 -20.24 -19.44 8.53
C VAL A 610 -20.96 -19.85 9.80
N THR A 611 -20.38 -20.81 10.53
CA THR A 611 -20.86 -21.22 11.85
C THR A 611 -19.81 -20.98 12.92
N ALA A 612 -20.24 -20.53 14.10
CA ALA A 612 -19.36 -20.31 15.25
C ALA A 612 -20.06 -20.78 16.52
N ASP A 613 -19.47 -21.70 17.29
CA ASP A 613 -20.14 -22.37 18.42
C ASP A 613 -21.41 -23.12 17.97
N ARG A 614 -21.34 -23.81 16.82
CA ARG A 614 -22.42 -24.59 16.19
C ARG A 614 -23.70 -23.81 15.85
N ARG A 615 -23.65 -22.48 15.83
CA ARG A 615 -24.73 -21.61 15.34
C ARG A 615 -24.32 -20.96 14.03
N GLU A 616 -25.29 -20.82 13.13
CA GLU A 616 -25.13 -20.00 11.93
C GLU A 616 -24.98 -18.53 12.32
N ILE A 617 -23.95 -17.88 11.79
CA ILE A 617 -23.70 -16.45 11.98
C ILE A 617 -23.65 -15.68 10.67
N LEU A 618 -23.55 -16.39 9.54
CA LEU A 618 -23.65 -15.85 8.19
C LEU A 618 -24.22 -16.92 7.27
N ARG A 619 -25.13 -16.53 6.37
CA ARG A 619 -25.61 -17.32 5.25
C ARG A 619 -25.82 -16.41 4.04
N GLY A 620 -25.11 -16.70 2.96
CA GLY A 620 -25.06 -15.84 1.77
C GLY A 620 -24.63 -14.42 2.17
N ASP A 621 -25.51 -13.45 1.90
CA ASP A 621 -25.25 -12.02 2.14
C ASP A 621 -25.96 -11.46 3.38
N ALA A 622 -26.44 -12.33 4.27
CA ALA A 622 -27.04 -11.95 5.54
C ALA A 622 -26.27 -12.55 6.73
N TYR A 623 -26.08 -11.77 7.80
CA TYR A 623 -25.31 -12.23 8.95
C TYR A 623 -25.69 -11.55 10.27
N LEU A 624 -25.33 -12.20 11.38
CA LEU A 624 -25.24 -11.63 12.73
C LEU A 624 -23.88 -12.02 13.35
N ILE A 625 -22.85 -11.24 13.03
CA ILE A 625 -21.45 -11.52 13.36
C ILE A 625 -21.10 -11.03 14.77
N PRO A 626 -20.49 -11.87 15.62
CA PRO A 626 -19.95 -11.43 16.90
C PRO A 626 -18.71 -10.54 16.73
N TRP A 627 -18.66 -9.41 17.46
CA TRP A 627 -17.50 -8.51 17.44
C TRP A 627 -17.26 -7.92 18.83
N GLU A 628 -16.08 -7.96 19.44
CA GLU A 628 -14.74 -8.36 19.01
C GLU A 628 -14.61 -9.84 18.55
N PRO A 629 -13.91 -10.12 17.42
CA PRO A 629 -13.95 -11.42 16.74
C PRO A 629 -13.24 -12.55 17.51
N LYS A 630 -12.30 -12.24 18.42
CA LYS A 630 -11.71 -13.25 19.31
C LYS A 630 -12.62 -13.66 20.48
N SER A 631 -13.75 -12.96 20.67
CA SER A 631 -14.70 -13.15 21.76
C SER A 631 -16.02 -13.83 21.32
N LEU A 632 -15.96 -14.87 20.49
CA LEU A 632 -17.12 -15.49 19.79
C LEU A 632 -18.33 -15.89 20.66
N THR A 633 -18.12 -16.25 21.93
CA THR A 633 -19.18 -16.79 22.81
C THR A 633 -19.83 -15.75 23.71
N SER A 634 -19.16 -14.63 23.98
CA SER A 634 -19.68 -13.52 24.78
C SER A 634 -19.11 -12.20 24.27
N PRO A 635 -19.35 -11.85 22.98
CA PRO A 635 -18.84 -10.60 22.42
C PRO A 635 -19.53 -9.40 23.08
N PRO A 636 -18.88 -8.23 23.10
CA PRO A 636 -19.49 -7.00 23.60
C PRO A 636 -20.67 -6.52 22.73
N LYS A 637 -20.64 -6.79 21.42
CA LYS A 637 -21.66 -6.42 20.44
C LYS A 637 -21.76 -7.43 19.30
N LEU A 638 -22.82 -7.32 18.49
CA LEU A 638 -22.99 -8.08 17.26
C LEU A 638 -23.27 -7.11 16.12
N PHE A 639 -22.75 -7.38 14.92
CA PHE A 639 -23.12 -6.63 13.71
C PHE A 639 -24.12 -7.44 12.89
N HIS A 640 -25.21 -6.79 12.49
CA HIS A 640 -26.21 -7.35 11.60
C HIS A 640 -26.21 -6.62 10.25
N PHE A 641 -26.26 -7.38 9.17
CA PHE A 641 -26.38 -6.86 7.82
C PHE A 641 -27.18 -7.86 6.97
N ASN A 642 -27.92 -7.33 6.00
CA ASN A 642 -28.60 -8.13 4.99
C ASN A 642 -28.63 -7.34 3.66
N ALA A 643 -27.87 -7.80 2.67
CA ALA A 643 -27.75 -7.13 1.38
C ALA A 643 -29.08 -6.96 0.64
N THR A 644 -30.03 -7.89 0.85
CA THR A 644 -31.36 -7.87 0.21
C THR A 644 -32.45 -7.23 1.07
N GLY A 645 -32.17 -6.97 2.35
CA GLY A 645 -33.15 -6.52 3.33
C GLY A 645 -34.13 -7.63 3.73
N GLY A 646 -35.12 -7.29 4.55
CA GLY A 646 -36.15 -8.21 5.01
C GLY A 646 -35.94 -8.69 6.43
N THR A 647 -36.47 -9.87 6.77
CA THR A 647 -36.49 -10.38 8.16
C THR A 647 -35.67 -11.65 8.28
N THR A 648 -34.74 -11.69 9.24
CA THR A 648 -33.88 -12.86 9.51
C THR A 648 -33.90 -13.20 10.99
N THR A 649 -33.73 -14.48 11.33
CA THR A 649 -33.72 -14.96 12.72
C THR A 649 -32.41 -15.65 13.04
N TRP A 650 -31.77 -15.25 14.14
CA TRP A 650 -30.43 -15.69 14.51
C TRP A 650 -30.38 -16.23 15.94
N GLN A 651 -29.62 -17.29 16.15
CA GLN A 651 -29.28 -17.76 17.49
C GLN A 651 -28.21 -16.84 18.11
N LEU A 652 -28.49 -16.29 19.29
CA LEU A 652 -27.54 -15.45 20.01
C LEU A 652 -26.38 -16.28 20.59
N PRO A 653 -25.18 -15.69 20.78
CA PRO A 653 -24.08 -16.36 21.48
C PRO A 653 -24.49 -16.80 22.88
N ARG A 654 -23.94 -17.89 23.41
CA ARG A 654 -24.30 -18.41 24.75
C ARG A 654 -24.15 -17.39 25.89
N GLY A 655 -23.19 -16.48 25.82
CA GLY A 655 -23.02 -15.37 26.79
C GLY A 655 -24.11 -14.30 26.72
N TRP A 656 -25.09 -14.46 25.83
CA TRP A 656 -26.28 -13.64 25.65
C TRP A 656 -27.57 -14.42 25.96
N ALA A 657 -27.48 -15.69 26.38
CA ALA A 657 -28.63 -16.57 26.59
C ALA A 657 -29.62 -16.07 27.68
N GLY A 658 -29.13 -15.30 28.66
CA GLY A 658 -29.96 -14.69 29.71
C GLY A 658 -30.68 -13.40 29.29
N SER A 659 -30.47 -12.91 28.07
CA SER A 659 -31.12 -11.69 27.58
C SER A 659 -32.58 -11.96 27.23
N SER A 660 -33.52 -11.25 27.87
CA SER A 660 -34.93 -11.22 27.44
C SER A 660 -35.16 -10.30 26.23
N SER A 661 -34.17 -9.46 25.91
CA SER A 661 -34.18 -8.49 24.83
C SER A 661 -32.78 -8.00 24.48
N VAL A 662 -32.63 -7.38 23.31
CA VAL A 662 -31.40 -6.69 22.87
C VAL A 662 -31.72 -5.28 22.36
N TYR A 663 -30.72 -4.41 22.33
CA TYR A 663 -30.83 -3.05 21.80
C TYR A 663 -30.24 -3.02 20.39
N VAL A 664 -30.99 -2.49 19.43
CA VAL A 664 -30.60 -2.44 18.01
C VAL A 664 -30.44 -1.00 17.57
N TYR A 665 -29.35 -0.73 16.85
CA TYR A 665 -29.04 0.58 16.30
C TYR A 665 -28.71 0.48 14.82
N LYS A 666 -29.31 1.34 14.00
CA LYS A 666 -28.92 1.58 12.61
C LYS A 666 -27.59 2.35 12.62
N LEU A 667 -26.64 1.94 11.79
CA LEU A 667 -25.37 2.65 11.64
C LEU A 667 -25.44 3.62 10.47
N THR A 668 -25.05 4.87 10.71
CA THR A 668 -25.07 5.96 9.72
C THR A 668 -23.77 6.75 9.84
N ASP A 669 -23.47 7.63 8.89
CA ASP A 669 -22.32 8.54 9.02
C ASP A 669 -22.47 9.57 10.17
N GLN A 670 -23.64 9.65 10.81
CA GLN A 670 -23.90 10.36 12.07
C GLN A 670 -23.81 9.45 13.32
N GLY A 671 -23.44 8.18 13.14
CA GLY A 671 -23.32 7.18 14.17
C GLY A 671 -24.58 6.36 14.41
N ARG A 672 -24.77 5.92 15.66
CA ARG A 672 -25.83 4.99 16.06
C ARG A 672 -27.19 5.69 16.15
N VAL A 673 -28.16 5.24 15.35
CA VAL A 673 -29.57 5.65 15.44
C VAL A 673 -30.37 4.52 16.07
N SER A 674 -30.99 4.76 17.23
CA SER A 674 -31.75 3.73 17.97
C SER A 674 -32.96 3.25 17.16
N VAL A 675 -33.02 1.95 16.90
CA VAL A 675 -34.23 1.27 16.39
C VAL A 675 -35.14 0.87 17.56
N GLY A 676 -34.55 0.57 18.71
CA GLY A 676 -35.25 0.21 19.94
C GLY A 676 -34.84 -1.14 20.51
N GLN A 677 -35.65 -1.64 21.43
CA GLN A 677 -35.44 -2.91 22.12
C GLN A 677 -36.19 -4.03 21.39
N VAL A 678 -35.48 -5.08 20.99
CA VAL A 678 -36.05 -6.25 20.30
C VAL A 678 -36.09 -7.43 21.26
N LYS A 679 -37.25 -8.08 21.38
CA LYS A 679 -37.46 -9.23 22.26
C LYS A 679 -36.62 -10.43 21.81
N VAL A 680 -36.05 -11.14 22.77
CA VAL A 680 -35.38 -12.43 22.56
C VAL A 680 -36.33 -13.53 23.00
N SER A 681 -36.46 -14.58 22.18
CA SER A 681 -37.30 -15.74 22.47
C SER A 681 -36.52 -17.02 22.18
N GLY A 682 -36.45 -17.93 23.17
CA GLY A 682 -35.68 -19.17 23.03
C GLY A 682 -34.20 -18.97 22.68
N GLY A 683 -33.59 -17.87 23.16
CA GLY A 683 -32.21 -17.49 22.83
C GLY A 683 -32.00 -16.98 21.39
N LYS A 684 -33.09 -16.77 20.63
CA LYS A 684 -33.05 -16.24 19.26
C LYS A 684 -33.55 -14.80 19.21
N VAL A 685 -33.03 -14.05 18.24
CA VAL A 685 -33.50 -12.70 17.88
C VAL A 685 -33.94 -12.68 16.43
N THR A 686 -35.10 -12.05 16.17
CA THR A 686 -35.60 -11.80 14.82
C THR A 686 -35.41 -10.32 14.50
N LEU A 687 -34.66 -10.03 13.44
CA LEU A 687 -34.29 -8.68 13.03
C LEU A 687 -34.89 -8.36 11.67
N LYS A 688 -35.57 -7.22 11.57
CA LYS A 688 -36.00 -6.60 10.31
C LYS A 688 -34.94 -5.57 9.90
N ALA A 689 -34.38 -5.73 8.71
CA ALA A 689 -33.33 -4.89 8.16
C ALA A 689 -33.76 -4.23 6.84
N ASP A 690 -33.41 -2.95 6.68
CA ASP A 690 -33.47 -2.28 5.39
C ASP A 690 -32.41 -2.89 4.44
N LYS A 691 -32.67 -2.83 3.13
CA LYS A 691 -31.75 -3.35 2.10
C LYS A 691 -30.38 -2.70 2.22
N GLY A 692 -29.32 -3.50 2.40
CA GLY A 692 -27.94 -3.02 2.43
C GLY A 692 -27.60 -2.13 3.63
N GLN A 693 -28.44 -2.13 4.67
CA GLN A 693 -28.23 -1.32 5.85
C GLN A 693 -27.53 -2.14 6.96
N PRO A 694 -26.38 -1.68 7.47
CA PRO A 694 -25.77 -2.27 8.66
C PRO A 694 -26.41 -1.80 9.97
N TYR A 695 -26.42 -2.70 10.94
CA TYR A 695 -26.90 -2.46 12.30
C TYR A 695 -25.90 -3.01 13.31
N VAL A 696 -25.87 -2.42 14.50
CA VAL A 696 -25.19 -2.97 15.67
C VAL A 696 -26.20 -3.35 16.74
N VAL A 697 -25.95 -4.49 17.39
CA VAL A 697 -26.79 -5.07 18.43
C VAL A 697 -25.99 -5.16 19.73
N TYR A 698 -26.58 -4.71 20.84
CA TYR A 698 -25.99 -4.75 22.17
C TYR A 698 -26.90 -5.47 23.19
N ARG A 699 -26.30 -6.13 24.20
CA ARG A 699 -27.05 -6.73 25.34
C ARG A 699 -27.68 -5.69 26.25
N ARG A 700 -27.01 -4.56 26.40
CA ARG A 700 -27.39 -3.40 27.23
C ARG A 700 -27.43 -2.17 26.32
N PRO A 701 -27.99 -1.03 26.75
CA PRO A 701 -27.87 0.19 25.95
C PRO A 701 -26.42 0.43 25.55
N ALA A 702 -26.19 0.78 24.27
CA ALA A 702 -24.86 1.03 23.77
C ALA A 702 -24.19 2.16 24.59
N PRO A 703 -22.84 2.16 24.71
CA PRO A 703 -22.14 3.28 25.32
C PRO A 703 -22.53 4.61 24.68
N LYS A 704 -22.40 5.71 25.42
CA LYS A 704 -22.65 7.05 24.85
C LYS A 704 -21.73 7.26 23.65
N GLN A 705 -22.30 7.78 22.56
CA GLN A 705 -21.51 8.16 21.39
C GLN A 705 -20.57 9.31 21.76
N ALA A 706 -19.29 9.19 21.39
CA ALA A 706 -18.33 10.26 21.60
C ALA A 706 -18.70 11.47 20.74
N ASP A 707 -18.48 12.67 21.28
CA ASP A 707 -18.56 13.90 20.50
C ASP A 707 -17.37 13.94 19.53
N PRO A 708 -17.60 13.94 18.20
CA PRO A 708 -16.54 13.97 17.21
C PRO A 708 -15.70 15.24 17.28
N LYS A 709 -16.24 16.35 17.81
CA LYS A 709 -15.56 17.66 17.78
C LYS A 709 -15.04 17.97 16.37
N TRP A 710 -15.96 18.04 15.40
CA TRP A 710 -15.64 18.35 14.01
C TRP A 710 -14.80 19.64 13.90
N GLY A 711 -13.74 19.62 13.10
CA GLY A 711 -12.77 20.71 12.98
C GLY A 711 -11.68 20.74 14.07
N GLU A 712 -11.55 19.71 14.89
CA GLU A 712 -10.48 19.62 15.91
C GLU A 712 -9.08 19.85 15.33
N GLY A 713 -8.29 20.70 15.99
CA GLY A 713 -6.97 21.13 15.52
C GLY A 713 -7.01 22.42 14.69
N THR A 714 -8.17 22.80 14.16
CA THR A 714 -8.37 24.05 13.42
C THR A 714 -8.96 25.14 14.33
N PRO A 715 -8.94 26.42 13.93
CA PRO A 715 -9.70 27.47 14.61
C PRO A 715 -11.22 27.40 14.30
N LEU A 716 -11.67 26.48 13.46
CA LEU A 716 -13.06 26.30 13.04
C LEU A 716 -13.72 25.14 13.82
N ARG A 717 -15.04 25.21 13.92
CA ARG A 717 -15.92 24.12 14.34
C ARG A 717 -16.73 23.67 13.14
N ASP A 718 -16.72 22.38 12.88
CA ASP A 718 -17.42 21.74 11.75
C ASP A 718 -17.21 22.43 10.38
N PRO A 719 -15.94 22.55 9.92
CA PRO A 719 -15.59 23.25 8.69
C PRO A 719 -16.13 22.60 7.41
N GLY A 720 -16.40 21.29 7.45
CA GLY A 720 -16.97 20.51 6.33
C GLY A 720 -18.43 20.10 6.54
N PHE A 721 -19.15 20.77 7.45
CA PHE A 721 -20.57 20.52 7.74
C PHE A 721 -20.91 19.04 8.07
N ASN A 722 -19.94 18.28 8.58
CA ASN A 722 -20.01 16.86 8.87
C ASN A 722 -21.03 16.52 9.98
N ALA A 723 -21.43 17.49 10.80
CA ALA A 723 -22.48 17.29 11.79
C ALA A 723 -23.88 17.09 11.16
N GLY A 724 -24.06 17.40 9.88
CA GLY A 724 -25.35 17.35 9.21
C GLY A 724 -26.35 18.42 9.70
N ASP A 725 -25.89 19.38 10.49
CA ASP A 725 -26.68 20.50 11.01
C ASP A 725 -25.85 21.80 11.09
N LEU A 726 -26.49 22.91 11.47
CA LEU A 726 -25.84 24.23 11.57
C LEU A 726 -25.61 24.68 13.02
N LYS A 727 -25.57 23.78 14.01
CA LYS A 727 -25.42 24.19 15.43
C LYS A 727 -24.10 24.87 15.74
N ALA A 728 -23.04 24.56 14.97
CA ALA A 728 -21.74 25.21 15.07
C ALA A 728 -21.71 26.62 14.45
N TRP A 729 -22.78 27.01 13.74
CA TRP A 729 -22.84 28.21 12.92
C TRP A 729 -24.01 29.11 13.35
N THR A 730 -23.84 30.42 13.22
CA THR A 730 -24.91 31.40 13.40
C THR A 730 -25.53 31.70 12.04
N VAL A 731 -26.85 31.47 11.90
CA VAL A 731 -27.57 31.60 10.63
C VAL A 731 -28.51 32.81 10.67
N LYS A 732 -28.51 33.58 9.58
CA LYS A 732 -29.54 34.58 9.26
C LYS A 732 -30.04 34.31 7.84
N GLY A 733 -31.35 34.23 7.64
CA GLY A 733 -31.95 33.81 6.35
C GLY A 733 -32.15 32.29 6.28
N GLY A 734 -32.38 31.77 5.07
CA GLY A 734 -32.64 30.36 4.81
C GLY A 734 -31.38 29.57 4.43
N ALA A 735 -30.86 28.78 5.36
CA ALA A 735 -29.73 27.88 5.16
C ALA A 735 -30.01 26.49 5.74
N GLU A 736 -29.48 25.46 5.11
CA GLU A 736 -29.56 24.07 5.59
C GLU A 736 -28.31 23.28 5.17
N VAL A 737 -28.00 22.19 5.87
CA VAL A 737 -26.98 21.24 5.44
C VAL A 737 -27.66 20.10 4.69
N LYS A 738 -27.21 19.79 3.48
CA LYS A 738 -27.72 18.69 2.66
C LYS A 738 -26.65 17.65 2.40
N ARG A 739 -27.09 16.40 2.28
CA ARG A 739 -26.23 15.33 1.80
C ARG A 739 -26.20 15.31 0.27
N SER A 740 -25.01 15.37 -0.31
CA SER A 740 -24.78 15.34 -1.76
C SER A 740 -24.98 13.93 -2.31
N ALA A 741 -25.02 13.79 -3.64
CA ALA A 741 -25.15 12.49 -4.30
C ALA A 741 -23.97 11.54 -3.99
N ARG A 742 -22.78 12.10 -3.73
CA ARG A 742 -21.57 11.36 -3.33
C ARG A 742 -21.52 11.07 -1.83
N GLY A 743 -22.47 11.62 -1.07
CA GLY A 743 -22.65 11.35 0.35
C GLY A 743 -22.05 12.38 1.29
N ASP A 744 -21.38 13.42 0.80
CA ASP A 744 -20.85 14.51 1.65
C ASP A 744 -21.95 15.42 2.17
N TYR A 745 -21.70 16.07 3.30
CA TYR A 745 -22.59 17.10 3.83
C TYR A 745 -22.13 18.47 3.34
N GLU A 746 -23.06 19.27 2.80
CA GLU A 746 -22.75 20.55 2.16
C GLU A 746 -23.73 21.62 2.65
N LEU A 747 -23.23 22.83 2.90
CA LEU A 747 -24.07 23.97 3.23
C LEU A 747 -24.79 24.47 1.97
N VAL A 748 -26.12 24.51 2.00
CA VAL A 748 -26.96 24.99 0.91
C VAL A 748 -27.75 26.20 1.36
N LEU A 749 -27.64 27.30 0.62
CA LEU A 749 -28.40 28.53 0.87
C LEU A 749 -29.61 28.62 -0.08
N GLY A 750 -30.79 28.84 0.51
CA GLY A 750 -32.05 29.08 -0.20
C GLY A 750 -32.10 30.47 -0.83
N SER A 751 -33.24 30.89 -1.38
CA SER A 751 -33.33 32.10 -2.22
C SER A 751 -33.30 33.45 -1.47
N SER A 752 -33.56 33.46 -0.17
CA SER A 752 -33.45 34.67 0.65
C SER A 752 -32.00 35.15 0.78
N GLN A 753 -31.79 36.45 1.02
CA GLN A 753 -30.50 36.94 1.49
C GLN A 753 -30.12 36.19 2.78
N THR A 754 -28.94 35.57 2.77
CA THR A 754 -28.55 34.60 3.80
C THR A 754 -27.10 34.80 4.20
N SER A 755 -26.81 34.64 5.49
CA SER A 755 -25.45 34.61 6.04
C SER A 755 -25.30 33.51 7.07
N VAL A 756 -24.23 32.74 6.99
CA VAL A 756 -23.84 31.68 7.91
C VAL A 756 -22.45 32.02 8.43
N SER A 757 -22.35 32.34 9.72
CA SER A 757 -21.13 32.89 10.32
C SER A 757 -20.66 32.13 11.54
N GLN A 758 -19.36 32.13 11.80
CA GLN A 758 -18.76 31.56 13.00
C GLN A 758 -17.64 32.46 13.52
N ARG A 759 -17.60 32.63 14.84
CA ARG A 759 -16.44 33.20 15.52
C ARG A 759 -15.35 32.14 15.59
N LEU A 760 -14.18 32.45 15.04
CA LEU A 760 -13.03 31.53 15.06
C LEU A 760 -12.45 31.40 16.47
N GLY A 761 -11.75 30.30 16.71
CA GLY A 761 -10.82 30.16 17.84
C GLY A 761 -9.74 31.26 17.81
N SER A 762 -9.04 31.46 18.93
CA SER A 762 -7.97 32.46 19.00
C SER A 762 -6.87 32.16 17.97
N LEU A 763 -6.52 33.18 17.20
CA LEU A 763 -5.43 33.15 16.23
C LEU A 763 -4.28 34.01 16.74
N PRO A 764 -3.02 33.55 16.68
CA PRO A 764 -1.86 34.40 16.90
C PRO A 764 -1.85 35.62 15.96
N ALA A 765 -1.11 36.67 16.34
CA ALA A 765 -0.87 37.78 15.43
C ALA A 765 -0.18 37.29 14.16
N GLY A 766 -0.64 37.74 12.99
CA GLY A 766 -0.12 37.28 11.71
C GLY A 766 -1.11 37.44 10.56
N THR A 767 -0.66 37.06 9.37
CA THR A 767 -1.48 37.04 8.16
C THR A 767 -1.99 35.62 7.91
N TYR A 768 -3.25 35.56 7.47
CA TYR A 768 -4.00 34.33 7.25
C TYR A 768 -4.80 34.44 5.96
N VAL A 769 -5.16 33.28 5.44
CA VAL A 769 -6.13 33.15 4.36
C VAL A 769 -7.25 32.22 4.81
N ALA A 770 -8.48 32.72 4.71
CA ALA A 770 -9.68 31.90 4.78
C ALA A 770 -10.05 31.44 3.36
N SER A 771 -10.53 30.22 3.22
CA SER A 771 -11.00 29.69 1.94
C SER A 771 -12.19 28.75 2.11
N VAL A 772 -12.97 28.61 1.04
CA VAL A 772 -14.14 27.70 0.99
C VAL A 772 -14.39 27.30 -0.47
N GLN A 773 -14.89 26.09 -0.71
CA GLN A 773 -15.43 25.71 -2.03
C GLN A 773 -16.82 26.30 -2.22
N VAL A 774 -17.09 26.85 -3.39
CA VAL A 774 -18.39 27.45 -3.71
C VAL A 774 -18.89 27.02 -5.09
N GLU A 775 -20.16 26.63 -5.16
CA GLU A 775 -20.90 26.46 -6.41
C GLU A 775 -22.12 27.40 -6.45
N ILE A 776 -22.27 28.11 -7.58
CA ILE A 776 -23.46 28.90 -7.91
C ILE A 776 -24.33 28.15 -8.90
N GLY A 777 -25.61 28.08 -8.56
CA GLY A 777 -26.67 27.52 -9.38
C GLY A 777 -26.66 26.00 -9.50
N ALA A 778 -27.62 25.48 -10.26
CA ALA A 778 -27.64 24.10 -10.69
C ALA A 778 -27.05 23.95 -12.10
N LYS A 779 -27.06 25.02 -12.90
CA LYS A 779 -26.62 25.02 -14.30
C LYS A 779 -25.55 26.08 -14.54
N ALA A 780 -24.75 25.86 -15.58
CA ALA A 780 -23.76 26.86 -16.01
C ALA A 780 -24.48 28.15 -16.42
N GLY A 781 -23.93 29.30 -16.02
CA GLY A 781 -24.51 30.62 -16.27
C GLY A 781 -25.52 31.11 -15.24
N ASP A 782 -25.99 30.25 -14.32
CA ASP A 782 -26.78 30.70 -13.17
C ASP A 782 -25.96 31.74 -12.37
N ARG A 783 -26.61 32.86 -12.01
CA ARG A 783 -25.94 33.95 -11.30
C ARG A 783 -26.59 34.26 -9.97
N ARG A 784 -25.76 34.41 -8.95
CA ARG A 784 -26.10 34.98 -7.64
C ARG A 784 -24.82 35.25 -6.87
N ARG A 785 -24.74 36.42 -6.27
CA ARG A 785 -23.57 36.80 -5.48
C ARG A 785 -23.45 35.95 -4.23
N ALA A 786 -22.31 35.28 -4.11
CA ALA A 786 -21.87 34.56 -2.93
C ALA A 786 -20.53 35.15 -2.43
N ARG A 787 -20.36 35.28 -1.11
CA ARG A 787 -19.21 35.94 -0.48
C ARG A 787 -18.58 35.09 0.63
N LEU A 788 -17.27 35.24 0.77
CA LEU A 788 -16.50 34.86 1.94
C LEU A 788 -15.95 36.12 2.59
N ASP A 789 -16.54 36.50 3.73
CA ASP A 789 -16.18 37.68 4.49
C ASP A 789 -15.45 37.27 5.79
N VAL A 790 -14.39 38.00 6.14
CA VAL A 790 -13.67 37.82 7.41
C VAL A 790 -13.55 39.17 8.11
N SER A 791 -14.19 39.29 9.27
CA SER A 791 -14.14 40.50 10.10
C SER A 791 -13.14 40.33 11.24
N VAL A 792 -12.21 41.28 11.37
CA VAL A 792 -11.17 41.35 12.41
C VAL A 792 -11.10 42.77 12.95
N GLY A 793 -11.31 42.95 14.26
CA GLY A 793 -11.13 44.25 14.91
C GLY A 793 -11.96 45.40 14.31
N GLY A 794 -13.08 45.10 13.63
CA GLY A 794 -13.93 46.09 12.94
C GLY A 794 -13.64 46.27 11.45
N THR A 795 -12.54 45.73 10.93
CA THR A 795 -12.23 45.70 9.49
C THR A 795 -12.75 44.41 8.87
N THR A 796 -13.36 44.46 7.69
CA THR A 796 -13.85 43.27 6.99
C THR A 796 -13.13 43.11 5.66
N ALA A 797 -12.40 41.99 5.51
CA ALA A 797 -11.90 41.53 4.24
C ALA A 797 -12.98 40.69 3.54
N SER A 798 -13.13 40.83 2.23
CA SER A 798 -14.16 40.15 1.46
C SER A 798 -13.61 39.70 0.12
N ASN A 799 -14.05 38.52 -0.33
CA ASN A 799 -13.99 38.09 -1.71
C ASN A 799 -15.32 37.45 -2.09
N TRP A 800 -15.68 37.47 -3.38
CA TRP A 800 -16.97 37.00 -3.85
C TRP A 800 -16.94 36.38 -5.24
N THR A 801 -18.02 35.69 -5.61
CA THR A 801 -18.32 35.35 -7.01
C THR A 801 -19.81 35.49 -7.28
N ASP A 802 -20.16 35.80 -8.52
CA ASP A 802 -21.55 35.79 -8.98
C ASP A 802 -21.92 34.51 -9.72
N VAL A 803 -20.93 33.70 -10.13
CA VAL A 803 -21.12 32.56 -11.02
C VAL A 803 -20.00 31.53 -10.83
N SER A 804 -20.30 30.26 -11.09
CA SER A 804 -19.27 29.20 -11.16
C SER A 804 -19.03 28.81 -12.61
N THR A 805 -17.89 29.20 -13.16
CA THR A 805 -17.58 29.08 -14.60
C THR A 805 -16.73 27.85 -14.96
N ALA A 806 -16.10 27.20 -13.98
CA ALA A 806 -15.21 26.06 -14.20
C ALA A 806 -15.69 24.82 -13.45
N VAL A 807 -15.74 23.68 -14.16
CA VAL A 807 -15.94 22.36 -13.56
C VAL A 807 -14.66 21.95 -12.84
N ASN A 808 -14.78 21.35 -11.66
CA ASN A 808 -13.65 20.76 -10.95
C ASN A 808 -13.24 19.44 -11.62
N GLN A 809 -12.08 19.45 -12.27
CA GLN A 809 -11.56 18.32 -13.04
C GLN A 809 -10.46 17.54 -12.28
N VAL A 810 -10.30 17.78 -10.98
CA VAL A 810 -9.27 17.15 -10.15
C VAL A 810 -9.80 15.81 -9.64
N ALA A 811 -9.23 14.68 -10.08
CA ALA A 811 -9.73 13.37 -9.68
C ALA A 811 -9.68 13.12 -8.17
N SER A 812 -8.61 13.56 -7.49
CA SER A 812 -8.43 13.37 -6.05
C SER A 812 -9.33 14.24 -5.16
N ASP A 813 -10.06 15.20 -5.71
CA ASP A 813 -11.00 16.05 -4.98
C ASP A 813 -12.39 15.41 -4.93
N VAL A 814 -12.97 15.29 -3.73
CA VAL A 814 -14.34 14.77 -3.53
C VAL A 814 -15.40 15.60 -4.28
N LYS A 815 -15.08 16.85 -4.62
CA LYS A 815 -15.93 17.76 -5.41
C LYS A 815 -15.67 17.69 -6.92
N SER A 816 -14.89 16.71 -7.39
CA SER A 816 -14.71 16.49 -8.83
C SER A 816 -16.05 16.41 -9.58
N GLU A 817 -16.09 16.79 -10.85
CA GLU A 817 -17.29 16.87 -11.70
C GLU A 817 -18.34 17.92 -11.29
N SER A 818 -18.26 18.53 -10.10
CA SER A 818 -19.08 19.68 -9.72
C SER A 818 -18.52 21.00 -10.29
N ARG A 819 -19.22 22.12 -10.12
CA ARG A 819 -18.64 23.46 -10.41
C ARG A 819 -18.08 24.14 -9.15
N MET A 820 -17.82 23.38 -8.09
CA MET A 820 -17.23 23.90 -6.87
C MET A 820 -15.76 24.28 -7.10
N GLN A 821 -15.46 25.56 -6.96
CA GLN A 821 -14.11 26.10 -6.99
C GLN A 821 -13.82 26.88 -5.72
N ARG A 822 -12.54 27.01 -5.35
CA ARG A 822 -12.15 27.69 -4.12
C ARG A 822 -12.23 29.21 -4.26
N ILE A 823 -12.73 29.87 -3.23
CA ILE A 823 -12.56 31.31 -3.02
C ILE A 823 -11.61 31.54 -1.84
N PHE A 824 -10.80 32.60 -1.92
CA PHE A 824 -9.80 32.95 -0.91
C PHE A 824 -9.98 34.39 -0.43
N THR A 825 -9.95 34.59 0.88
CA THR A 825 -10.01 35.91 1.52
C THR A 825 -8.85 36.05 2.50
N TRP A 826 -7.91 36.93 2.18
CA TRP A 826 -6.76 37.26 3.03
C TRP A 826 -7.14 38.26 4.12
N PHE A 827 -6.64 38.05 5.33
CA PHE A 827 -6.84 38.94 6.47
C PHE A 827 -5.63 38.92 7.42
N THR A 828 -5.54 39.93 8.29
CA THR A 828 -4.45 40.05 9.26
C THR A 828 -5.04 40.23 10.66
N VAL A 829 -4.48 39.49 11.61
CA VAL A 829 -4.77 39.60 13.04
C VAL A 829 -3.62 40.36 13.69
N GLN A 830 -3.90 41.49 14.34
CA GLN A 830 -2.87 42.31 14.97
C GLN A 830 -2.51 41.78 16.36
N THR A 831 -3.50 41.29 17.11
CA THR A 831 -3.29 40.70 18.43
C THR A 831 -4.15 39.46 18.62
N SER A 832 -3.69 38.50 19.42
CA SER A 832 -4.40 37.25 19.67
C SER A 832 -5.74 37.39 20.40
N ARG A 833 -6.06 38.61 20.88
CA ARG A 833 -7.31 38.96 21.55
C ARG A 833 -8.39 39.45 20.59
N GLU A 834 -8.03 39.80 19.36
CA GLU A 834 -9.00 40.30 18.38
C GLU A 834 -10.01 39.21 18.01
N PRO A 835 -11.32 39.49 18.10
CA PRO A 835 -12.33 38.55 17.63
C PRO A 835 -12.27 38.48 16.10
N VAL A 836 -12.16 37.27 15.57
CA VAL A 836 -12.25 36.98 14.15
C VAL A 836 -13.57 36.28 13.86
N VAL A 837 -14.35 36.83 12.93
CA VAL A 837 -15.64 36.26 12.49
C VAL A 837 -15.57 35.97 11.00
N LEU A 838 -15.69 34.70 10.63
CA LEU A 838 -15.82 34.25 9.25
C LEU A 838 -17.30 34.15 8.89
N THR A 839 -17.70 34.68 7.73
CA THR A 839 -19.08 34.66 7.24
C THR A 839 -19.14 34.17 5.79
N LEU A 840 -19.97 33.16 5.55
CA LEU A 840 -20.39 32.72 4.23
C LEU A 840 -21.74 33.38 3.94
N ALA A 841 -21.86 34.11 2.84
CA ALA A 841 -23.07 34.86 2.53
C ALA A 841 -23.52 34.70 1.09
N ALA A 842 -24.82 34.85 0.85
CA ALA A 842 -25.39 35.02 -0.48
C ALA A 842 -26.46 36.12 -0.47
N ASP A 843 -26.49 36.93 -1.52
CA ASP A 843 -27.54 37.94 -1.71
C ASP A 843 -28.89 37.27 -2.00
N ALA A 844 -30.00 38.01 -2.04
CA ALA A 844 -31.28 37.44 -2.45
C ALA A 844 -31.24 37.04 -3.94
N GLY A 845 -31.80 35.88 -4.29
CA GLY A 845 -31.87 35.41 -5.68
C GLY A 845 -32.18 33.91 -5.78
N ASP A 846 -32.68 33.48 -6.94
CA ASP A 846 -33.22 32.13 -7.12
C ASP A 846 -32.14 31.04 -7.26
N ALA A 847 -30.95 31.39 -7.75
CA ALA A 847 -29.87 30.41 -7.91
C ALA A 847 -29.43 29.87 -6.54
N ARG A 848 -29.34 28.55 -6.41
CA ARG A 848 -28.79 27.89 -5.22
C ARG A 848 -27.33 28.29 -5.02
N VAL A 849 -26.91 28.53 -3.78
CA VAL A 849 -25.48 28.64 -3.45
C VAL A 849 -25.10 27.49 -2.55
N THR A 850 -24.02 26.79 -2.88
CA THR A 850 -23.51 25.68 -2.05
C THR A 850 -22.08 25.99 -1.61
N PHE A 851 -21.79 25.75 -0.34
CA PHE A 851 -20.46 25.90 0.25
C PHE A 851 -20.02 24.62 0.94
N ASP A 852 -18.72 24.34 0.89
CA ASP A 852 -18.12 23.25 1.67
C ASP A 852 -16.61 23.46 1.91
N ASN A 853 -16.01 22.67 2.79
CA ASN A 853 -14.57 22.61 3.06
C ASN A 853 -13.96 23.97 3.41
N VAL A 854 -14.53 24.63 4.43
CA VAL A 854 -14.00 25.89 4.98
C VAL A 854 -12.62 25.63 5.59
N ARG A 855 -11.63 26.44 5.24
CA ARG A 855 -10.27 26.29 5.77
C ARG A 855 -9.67 27.65 6.09
N VAL A 856 -8.96 27.74 7.21
CA VAL A 856 -8.17 28.91 7.61
C VAL A 856 -6.74 28.45 7.86
N VAL A 857 -5.78 29.04 7.15
CA VAL A 857 -4.35 28.75 7.33
C VAL A 857 -3.56 30.05 7.48
N SER A 858 -2.45 29.97 8.21
CA SER A 858 -1.45 31.03 8.21
C SER A 858 -0.75 31.06 6.86
N GLY A 859 -0.37 32.25 6.40
CA GLY A 859 0.36 32.40 5.15
C GLY A 859 0.82 33.82 4.93
N ARG A 860 1.57 34.00 3.84
CA ARG A 860 2.03 35.31 3.38
C ARG A 860 1.33 35.62 2.06
N ARG A 861 0.68 36.79 1.99
CA ARG A 861 0.03 37.22 0.76
C ARG A 861 1.07 37.76 -0.22
N THR A 862 1.13 37.21 -1.42
CA THR A 862 1.87 37.80 -2.54
C THR A 862 1.10 39.00 -3.10
N THR A 863 1.76 40.16 -3.21
CA THR A 863 1.15 41.40 -3.76
C THR A 863 2.20 42.25 -4.47
N LYS A 864 1.81 42.88 -5.59
CA LYS A 864 2.61 43.88 -6.29
C LYS A 864 1.79 45.13 -6.52
N ALA A 865 2.34 46.30 -6.19
CA ALA A 865 1.63 47.57 -6.28
C ALA A 865 1.17 47.85 -7.71
N GLY A 866 -0.05 48.38 -7.87
CA GLY A 866 -0.63 48.70 -9.17
C GLY A 866 -1.24 47.51 -9.93
N THR A 867 -1.17 46.30 -9.38
CA THR A 867 -1.72 45.10 -10.02
C THR A 867 -3.12 44.76 -9.48
N LEU A 868 -3.99 44.26 -10.34
CA LEU A 868 -5.26 43.62 -9.97
C LEU A 868 -4.99 42.23 -9.36
N ALA A 869 -4.07 41.47 -9.95
CA ALA A 869 -3.61 40.18 -9.46
C ALA A 869 -2.12 40.04 -9.72
N TYR A 870 -1.40 39.47 -8.76
CA TYR A 870 0.01 39.15 -8.87
C TYR A 870 0.29 37.84 -8.14
N GLU A 871 1.01 36.93 -8.79
CA GLU A 871 1.42 35.64 -8.23
C GLU A 871 2.85 35.29 -8.70
N ASP A 872 3.74 35.13 -7.73
CA ASP A 872 5.13 34.66 -7.87
C ASP A 872 5.27 33.19 -7.45
N PHE A 873 4.17 32.54 -7.05
CA PHE A 873 4.07 31.14 -6.63
C PHE A 873 4.80 30.75 -5.34
N GLU A 874 5.59 31.65 -4.76
CA GLU A 874 6.38 31.43 -3.55
C GLU A 874 5.52 31.14 -2.30
N ASN A 875 4.30 31.67 -2.25
CA ASN A 875 3.46 31.64 -1.04
C ASN A 875 2.05 31.10 -1.28
N VAL A 876 1.88 30.22 -2.28
CA VAL A 876 0.57 29.64 -2.62
C VAL A 876 0.05 28.77 -1.47
N PRO A 877 -1.07 29.14 -0.82
CA PRO A 877 -1.57 28.40 0.34
C PRO A 877 -2.09 27.00 -0.01
N VAL A 878 -2.64 26.84 -1.21
CA VAL A 878 -3.14 25.60 -1.80
C VAL A 878 -3.44 25.84 -3.28
N GLY A 879 -3.23 24.83 -4.13
CA GLY A 879 -3.51 24.88 -5.56
C GLY A 879 -2.42 25.59 -6.35
N TRP A 880 -2.81 26.30 -7.39
CA TRP A 880 -1.91 26.90 -8.39
C TRP A 880 -2.05 28.43 -8.44
N GLY A 881 -2.16 29.06 -7.27
CA GLY A 881 -2.36 30.51 -7.14
C GLY A 881 -3.72 30.95 -7.73
N PRO A 882 -3.75 31.83 -8.75
CA PRO A 882 -4.99 32.31 -9.34
C PRO A 882 -5.65 31.30 -10.29
N PHE A 883 -5.00 30.17 -10.57
CA PHE A 883 -5.45 29.20 -11.57
C PHE A 883 -6.17 28.00 -10.95
N VAL A 884 -7.14 27.47 -11.68
CA VAL A 884 -7.79 26.18 -11.43
C VAL A 884 -7.57 25.26 -12.63
N LYS A 885 -7.58 23.94 -12.39
CA LYS A 885 -7.46 22.93 -13.45
C LYS A 885 -8.56 23.09 -14.50
N GLY A 886 -8.17 23.07 -15.78
CA GLY A 886 -9.09 23.02 -16.92
C GLY A 886 -9.44 21.59 -17.34
N ASP A 887 -9.99 21.46 -18.54
CA ASP A 887 -10.50 20.20 -19.09
C ASP A 887 -9.43 19.31 -19.74
N ALA A 888 -8.14 19.67 -19.67
CA ALA A 888 -7.03 18.83 -20.10
C ALA A 888 -7.13 17.44 -19.47
N GLY A 889 -7.33 16.42 -20.32
CA GLY A 889 -7.51 15.02 -19.92
C GLY A 889 -8.82 14.70 -19.18
N GLY A 890 -9.76 15.64 -19.07
CA GLY A 890 -10.99 15.49 -18.28
C GLY A 890 -10.71 15.38 -16.77
N VAL A 891 -11.47 14.53 -16.08
CA VAL A 891 -11.28 14.26 -14.65
C VAL A 891 -10.08 13.34 -14.49
N THR A 892 -8.96 13.90 -14.04
CA THR A 892 -7.70 13.18 -13.88
C THR A 892 -6.87 13.82 -12.79
N ASP A 893 -5.86 13.08 -12.31
CA ASP A 893 -4.71 13.68 -11.64
C ASP A 893 -3.93 14.51 -12.69
N PRO A 894 -3.73 15.83 -12.48
CA PRO A 894 -3.09 16.69 -13.47
C PRO A 894 -1.58 16.43 -13.60
N ARG A 895 -0.94 17.01 -14.62
CA ARG A 895 0.52 17.01 -14.79
C ARG A 895 1.11 18.41 -14.61
N THR A 896 0.37 19.27 -13.92
CA THR A 896 0.76 20.62 -13.49
C THR A 896 0.86 20.68 -11.98
N HIS A 897 1.91 21.30 -11.45
CA HIS A 897 2.08 21.52 -10.01
C HIS A 897 2.97 22.75 -9.72
N ILE A 898 3.08 23.14 -8.45
CA ILE A 898 4.08 24.11 -8.00
C ILE A 898 5.43 23.39 -7.87
N ALA A 899 6.31 23.56 -8.86
CA ALA A 899 7.65 23.01 -8.82
C ALA A 899 8.50 23.74 -7.78
N GLN A 900 9.48 23.05 -7.20
CA GLN A 900 10.40 23.60 -6.21
C GLN A 900 11.85 23.47 -6.69
N THR A 901 12.72 24.38 -6.26
CA THR A 901 14.12 24.39 -6.69
C THR A 901 14.97 23.35 -5.94
N HIS A 902 15.81 22.63 -6.67
CA HIS A 902 16.93 21.84 -6.15
C HIS A 902 18.04 21.84 -7.19
N ALA A 903 18.78 22.95 -7.28
CA ALA A 903 19.85 23.11 -8.23
C ALA A 903 21.05 22.18 -7.93
N PRO A 904 21.70 21.61 -8.96
CA PRO A 904 21.45 21.82 -10.39
C PRO A 904 20.33 20.93 -10.98
N PHE A 905 19.77 19.98 -10.22
CA PHE A 905 18.96 18.88 -10.75
C PHE A 905 17.62 19.30 -11.35
N THR A 906 16.98 20.33 -10.79
CA THR A 906 15.71 20.90 -11.28
C THR A 906 15.91 21.96 -12.36
N GLN A 907 17.15 22.37 -12.62
CA GLN A 907 17.47 23.48 -13.51
C GLN A 907 17.98 22.98 -14.86
N ARG A 908 17.96 23.87 -15.84
CA ARG A 908 18.47 23.63 -17.18
C ARG A 908 19.92 23.14 -17.13
N GLY A 909 20.22 22.13 -17.94
CA GLY A 909 21.57 21.60 -18.16
C GLY A 909 21.82 20.25 -17.47
N TRP A 910 21.21 19.99 -16.32
CA TRP A 910 21.36 18.68 -15.68
C TRP A 910 20.64 17.59 -16.48
N ASN A 911 21.33 16.49 -16.76
CA ASN A 911 20.83 15.35 -17.54
C ASN A 911 20.12 15.70 -18.87
N GLY A 912 20.58 16.74 -19.56
CA GLY A 912 20.01 17.18 -20.83
C GLY A 912 18.68 17.95 -20.70
N LYS A 913 18.27 18.34 -19.49
CA LYS A 913 17.09 19.17 -19.26
C LYS A 913 17.23 20.53 -19.95
N VAL A 914 16.21 20.92 -20.72
CA VAL A 914 16.27 22.05 -21.66
C VAL A 914 15.80 23.37 -21.04
N ILE A 915 14.88 23.31 -20.09
CA ILE A 915 14.31 24.46 -19.39
C ILE A 915 14.44 24.30 -17.87
N ASP A 916 14.33 25.39 -17.13
CA ASP A 916 14.32 25.39 -15.66
C ASP A 916 12.94 25.00 -15.11
N ASP A 917 12.89 24.22 -14.03
CA ASP A 917 11.64 23.96 -13.29
C ASP A 917 11.17 25.18 -12.50
N VAL A 918 12.11 26.00 -12.02
CA VAL A 918 11.87 27.24 -11.28
C VAL A 918 12.60 28.40 -11.97
N LEU A 919 11.86 29.46 -12.31
CA LEU A 919 12.37 30.61 -13.07
C LEU A 919 12.95 31.70 -12.17
N ALA A 920 12.28 32.00 -11.06
CA ALA A 920 12.72 32.91 -10.02
C ALA A 920 12.39 32.34 -8.63
N GLY A 921 13.08 32.81 -7.59
CA GLY A 921 12.82 32.37 -6.22
C GLY A 921 13.07 30.89 -5.99
N GLU A 922 12.14 30.24 -5.28
CA GLU A 922 12.19 28.82 -4.93
C GLU A 922 11.07 28.01 -5.58
N GLN A 923 10.04 28.65 -6.17
CA GLN A 923 8.86 27.98 -6.71
C GLN A 923 8.36 28.61 -8.02
N SER A 924 7.86 27.77 -8.93
CA SER A 924 7.16 28.23 -10.14
C SER A 924 6.03 27.26 -10.50
N LEU A 925 5.10 27.68 -11.38
CA LEU A 925 4.05 26.79 -11.89
C LEU A 925 4.55 26.01 -13.11
N LYS A 926 4.72 24.69 -12.96
CA LYS A 926 5.24 23.80 -14.00
C LYS A 926 4.16 22.89 -14.54
N SER A 927 4.15 22.68 -15.86
CA SER A 927 3.37 21.68 -16.57
C SER A 927 4.29 20.76 -17.38
N ARG A 928 4.19 19.43 -17.20
CA ARG A 928 5.03 18.43 -17.87
C ARG A 928 4.20 17.44 -18.66
N GLY A 929 4.36 17.45 -19.99
CA GLY A 929 3.68 16.46 -20.85
C GLY A 929 2.17 16.45 -20.63
N GLU A 930 1.58 17.64 -20.41
CA GLU A 930 0.17 17.74 -20.04
C GLU A 930 -0.76 17.11 -21.08
N ASN A 931 -1.94 16.72 -20.61
CA ASN A 931 -2.97 16.18 -21.48
C ASN A 931 -3.49 17.27 -22.44
N GLY A 932 -3.97 16.87 -23.62
CA GLY A 932 -4.58 17.79 -24.58
C GLY A 932 -5.83 18.47 -23.99
N GLY A 933 -5.98 19.78 -24.23
CA GLY A 933 -7.08 20.59 -23.72
C GLY A 933 -6.61 21.82 -22.92
N LEU A 934 -7.53 22.48 -22.22
CA LEU A 934 -7.21 23.59 -21.34
C LEU A 934 -6.55 23.06 -20.06
N VAL A 935 -5.28 23.39 -19.85
CA VAL A 935 -4.50 22.92 -18.70
C VAL A 935 -4.99 23.58 -17.43
N TYR A 936 -5.02 24.91 -17.43
CA TYR A 936 -5.52 25.70 -16.30
C TYR A 936 -6.01 27.07 -16.76
N ARG A 937 -6.86 27.71 -15.94
CA ARG A 937 -7.44 29.04 -16.19
C ARG A 937 -7.76 29.79 -14.91
N THR A 938 -7.86 31.11 -15.00
CA THR A 938 -8.44 31.93 -13.93
C THR A 938 -9.96 31.75 -13.85
N VAL A 939 -10.53 32.14 -12.72
CA VAL A 939 -11.98 32.21 -12.48
C VAL A 939 -12.33 33.57 -11.83
N PRO A 940 -13.59 34.02 -11.87
CA PRO A 940 -13.93 35.38 -11.42
C PRO A 940 -13.54 35.70 -9.98
N GLN A 941 -13.55 34.72 -9.07
CA GLN A 941 -13.12 34.90 -7.68
C GLN A 941 -11.60 34.90 -7.47
N THR A 942 -10.80 34.54 -8.47
CA THR A 942 -9.33 34.63 -8.41
C THR A 942 -8.82 35.85 -9.18
N VAL A 943 -9.36 36.11 -10.37
CA VAL A 943 -9.09 37.31 -11.17
C VAL A 943 -10.39 37.79 -11.82
N ARG A 944 -10.82 39.00 -11.47
CA ARG A 944 -12.07 39.58 -11.98
C ARG A 944 -11.81 40.60 -13.07
N PHE A 945 -12.18 40.24 -14.30
CA PHE A 945 -12.20 41.16 -15.43
C PHE A 945 -13.59 41.79 -15.56
N GLU A 946 -13.71 43.08 -15.27
CA GLU A 946 -14.95 43.83 -15.36
C GLU A 946 -15.31 44.13 -16.83
N ALA A 947 -16.60 44.01 -17.15
CA ALA A 947 -17.11 44.21 -18.51
C ALA A 947 -16.70 45.58 -19.09
N GLY A 948 -16.18 45.57 -20.31
CA GLY A 948 -15.75 46.78 -21.03
C GLY A 948 -14.46 47.43 -20.53
N LYS A 949 -13.82 46.92 -19.47
CA LYS A 949 -12.53 47.42 -18.99
C LYS A 949 -11.37 46.80 -19.77
N LYS A 950 -10.28 47.54 -19.85
CA LYS A 950 -9.05 47.13 -20.52
C LYS A 950 -8.03 46.64 -19.49
N TYR A 951 -7.34 45.56 -19.82
CA TYR A 951 -6.37 44.92 -18.95
C TYR A 951 -5.09 44.61 -19.72
N LYS A 952 -3.96 44.70 -19.01
CA LYS A 952 -2.68 44.13 -19.41
C LYS A 952 -2.45 42.84 -18.64
N VAL A 953 -2.12 41.78 -19.34
CA VAL A 953 -1.69 40.49 -18.76
C VAL A 953 -0.24 40.27 -19.12
N SER A 954 0.59 39.91 -18.14
CA SER A 954 1.99 39.55 -18.36
C SER A 954 2.44 38.43 -17.43
N PHE A 955 3.41 37.63 -17.87
CA PHE A 955 4.07 36.61 -17.07
C PHE A 955 5.44 36.27 -17.65
N GLN A 956 6.32 35.71 -16.82
CA GLN A 956 7.55 35.06 -17.26
C GLN A 956 7.28 33.60 -17.59
N TYR A 957 7.96 33.06 -18.60
CA TYR A 957 7.84 31.65 -18.95
C TYR A 957 9.11 31.07 -19.57
N GLN A 958 9.19 29.75 -19.49
CA GLN A 958 10.00 28.92 -20.38
C GLN A 958 9.10 27.88 -21.05
N CYS A 959 9.40 27.56 -22.30
CA CYS A 959 8.64 26.61 -23.13
C CYS A 959 9.65 25.76 -23.90
N GLU A 960 9.66 24.46 -23.65
CA GLU A 960 10.66 23.55 -24.20
C GLU A 960 10.50 23.34 -25.71
N THR A 961 9.28 23.03 -26.14
CA THR A 961 8.98 22.55 -27.50
C THR A 961 7.95 23.43 -28.19
N ALA A 962 8.25 23.81 -29.44
CA ALA A 962 7.37 24.65 -30.25
C ALA A 962 6.02 23.97 -30.50
N GLY A 963 4.95 24.78 -30.58
CA GLY A 963 3.62 24.29 -30.96
C GLY A 963 2.91 23.45 -29.90
N GLN A 964 3.50 23.27 -28.72
CA GLN A 964 2.90 22.45 -27.65
C GLN A 964 1.89 23.22 -26.81
N TYR A 965 2.19 24.46 -26.46
CA TYR A 965 1.39 25.25 -25.55
C TYR A 965 0.93 26.57 -26.17
N SER A 966 -0.26 27.02 -25.78
CA SER A 966 -0.83 28.29 -26.19
C SER A 966 -1.44 29.01 -25.00
N TRP A 967 -1.25 30.32 -24.93
CA TRP A 967 -1.96 31.16 -23.98
C TRP A 967 -3.33 31.53 -24.53
N VAL A 968 -4.37 31.41 -23.72
CA VAL A 968 -5.75 31.63 -24.12
C VAL A 968 -6.34 32.79 -23.32
N THR A 969 -7.04 33.67 -24.02
CA THR A 969 -7.99 34.63 -23.45
C THR A 969 -9.36 34.25 -23.96
N ALA A 970 -10.33 34.11 -23.07
CA ALA A 970 -11.66 33.61 -23.41
C ALA A 970 -12.72 34.23 -22.51
N VAL A 971 -13.99 34.00 -22.86
CA VAL A 971 -15.16 34.46 -22.11
C VAL A 971 -16.17 33.34 -21.98
N ASP A 972 -16.76 33.17 -20.80
CA ASP A 972 -17.86 32.24 -20.59
C ASP A 972 -19.21 32.95 -20.74
N SER A 973 -20.08 32.46 -21.64
CA SER A 973 -21.44 32.99 -21.82
C SER A 973 -22.42 31.96 -22.39
N PRO A 974 -22.89 30.96 -21.62
CA PRO A 974 -22.35 30.37 -20.40
C PRO A 974 -21.25 29.31 -20.67
N SER A 975 -21.03 28.98 -21.94
CA SER A 975 -19.91 28.16 -22.42
C SER A 975 -18.72 29.03 -22.80
N ALA A 976 -17.52 28.46 -22.72
CA ALA A 976 -16.30 29.15 -23.12
C ALA A 976 -16.27 29.45 -24.62
N THR A 977 -15.94 30.70 -24.96
CA THR A 977 -15.61 31.14 -26.31
C THR A 977 -14.23 31.79 -26.28
N ASP A 978 -13.32 31.32 -27.14
CA ASP A 978 -11.99 31.91 -27.25
C ASP A 978 -12.08 33.31 -27.87
N LEU A 979 -11.46 34.28 -27.21
CA LEU A 979 -11.25 35.64 -27.73
C LEU A 979 -9.91 35.71 -28.48
N SER A 980 -8.87 35.08 -27.91
CA SER A 980 -7.56 34.95 -28.52
C SER A 980 -6.87 33.67 -28.07
N VAL A 981 -6.19 33.01 -29.00
CA VAL A 981 -5.31 31.87 -28.71
C VAL A 981 -3.94 32.21 -29.29
N THR A 982 -2.95 32.37 -28.42
CA THR A 982 -1.59 32.78 -28.80
C THR A 982 -0.63 31.63 -28.56
N PRO A 983 -0.09 31.00 -29.61
CA PRO A 983 0.96 30.00 -29.47
C PRO A 983 2.17 30.58 -28.73
N LEU A 984 2.68 29.86 -27.73
CA LEU A 984 3.86 30.27 -26.98
C LEU A 984 5.11 29.68 -27.67
N PRO A 985 6.02 30.52 -28.20
CA PRO A 985 7.21 30.04 -28.87
C PRO A 985 8.16 29.33 -27.89
N VAL A 986 9.13 28.60 -28.43
CA VAL A 986 10.22 28.02 -27.63
C VAL A 986 10.97 29.14 -26.92
N ALA A 987 11.19 28.94 -25.63
CA ALA A 987 11.96 29.82 -24.77
C ALA A 987 12.75 28.96 -23.78
N THR A 988 14.00 28.63 -24.12
CA THR A 988 14.90 27.84 -23.25
C THR A 988 15.66 28.68 -22.22
N THR A 989 15.35 29.97 -22.18
CA THR A 989 15.74 30.94 -21.17
C THR A 989 14.51 31.79 -20.90
N THR A 990 14.38 32.28 -19.67
CA THR A 990 13.19 33.02 -19.24
C THR A 990 12.83 34.16 -20.22
N ALA A 991 11.64 34.06 -20.80
CA ALA A 991 11.05 35.05 -21.68
C ALA A 991 9.83 35.69 -21.01
N THR A 992 9.40 36.86 -21.49
CA THR A 992 8.19 37.53 -21.01
C THR A 992 7.11 37.47 -22.08
N HIS A 993 5.91 37.02 -21.70
CA HIS A 993 4.71 37.19 -22.50
C HIS A 993 3.92 38.38 -21.95
N SER A 994 3.46 39.28 -22.80
CA SER A 994 2.62 40.42 -22.40
C SER A 994 1.69 40.83 -23.53
N TYR A 995 0.43 41.09 -23.21
CA TYR A 995 -0.56 41.60 -24.15
C TYR A 995 -1.66 42.39 -23.41
N GLU A 996 -2.47 43.10 -24.17
CA GLU A 996 -3.63 43.83 -23.66
C GLU A 996 -4.91 43.29 -24.30
N PHE A 997 -5.99 43.26 -23.53
CA PHE A 997 -7.32 42.95 -24.07
C PHE A 997 -8.39 43.77 -23.36
N THR A 998 -9.54 43.93 -24.02
CA THR A 998 -10.74 44.51 -23.42
C THR A 998 -11.70 43.38 -23.09
N ALA A 999 -12.12 43.30 -21.83
CA ALA A 999 -13.12 42.31 -21.42
C ALA A 999 -14.46 42.57 -22.16
N PRO A 1000 -15.11 41.55 -22.73
CA PRO A 1000 -16.37 41.72 -23.44
C PRO A 1000 -17.46 42.39 -22.58
N ALA A 1001 -18.45 42.99 -23.23
CA ALA A 1001 -19.58 43.63 -22.55
C ALA A 1001 -20.50 42.65 -21.79
N ALA A 1002 -20.44 41.35 -22.15
CA ALA A 1002 -21.22 40.28 -21.52
C ALA A 1002 -20.36 39.02 -21.36
N GLY A 1003 -20.71 38.22 -20.36
CA GLY A 1003 -19.97 37.02 -19.96
C GLY A 1003 -18.83 37.31 -18.99
N ASP A 1004 -18.16 36.26 -18.54
CA ASP A 1004 -17.07 36.34 -17.57
C ASP A 1004 -15.75 35.95 -18.25
N ALA A 1005 -14.86 36.94 -18.44
CA ALA A 1005 -13.58 36.71 -19.09
C ALA A 1005 -12.61 35.96 -18.19
N TRP A 1006 -11.70 35.20 -18.80
CA TRP A 1006 -10.65 34.46 -18.13
C TRP A 1006 -9.43 34.30 -19.05
N VAL A 1007 -8.30 33.97 -18.43
CA VAL A 1007 -7.02 33.70 -19.12
C VAL A 1007 -6.41 32.39 -18.62
N GLY A 1008 -5.63 31.70 -19.46
CA GLY A 1008 -5.07 30.42 -19.07
C GLY A 1008 -4.15 29.77 -20.10
N LEU A 1009 -3.66 28.57 -19.78
CA LEU A 1009 -2.78 27.77 -20.62
C LEU A 1009 -3.56 26.62 -21.26
N ARG A 1010 -3.35 26.38 -22.56
CA ARG A 1010 -3.87 25.23 -23.30
C ARG A 1010 -2.72 24.40 -23.86
N LYS A 1011 -2.83 23.07 -23.76
CA LYS A 1011 -1.99 22.11 -24.48
C LYS A 1011 -2.63 21.85 -25.85
N SER A 1012 -1.93 22.25 -26.90
CA SER A 1012 -2.38 22.17 -28.29
C SER A 1012 -1.67 21.05 -29.07
N GLY A 1013 -0.43 20.71 -28.70
CA GLY A 1013 0.34 19.63 -29.32
C GLY A 1013 0.21 18.29 -28.60
N ASP A 1014 0.79 17.24 -29.18
CA ASP A 1014 0.68 15.84 -28.74
C ASP A 1014 1.96 15.28 -28.09
N ASP A 1015 3.01 16.09 -27.94
CA ASP A 1015 4.23 15.67 -27.24
C ASP A 1015 3.91 15.42 -25.77
N GLY A 1016 4.02 14.16 -25.34
CA GLY A 1016 3.73 13.68 -23.99
C GLY A 1016 4.84 13.97 -22.97
N SER A 1017 5.89 14.69 -23.34
CA SER A 1017 7.00 15.06 -22.47
C SER A 1017 7.29 16.55 -22.39
N ALA A 1018 6.74 17.34 -23.33
CA ALA A 1018 7.01 18.77 -23.44
C ALA A 1018 6.68 19.55 -22.17
N GLU A 1019 7.65 20.33 -21.69
CA GLU A 1019 7.51 21.15 -20.49
C GLU A 1019 7.17 22.61 -20.79
N PHE A 1020 6.40 23.21 -19.88
CA PHE A 1020 6.11 24.63 -19.82
C PHE A 1020 6.14 25.10 -18.36
N VAL A 1021 6.85 26.18 -18.09
CA VAL A 1021 6.96 26.77 -16.75
C VAL A 1021 6.54 28.23 -16.82
N LEU A 1022 5.75 28.67 -15.85
CA LEU A 1022 5.23 30.02 -15.72
C LEU A 1022 5.56 30.57 -14.34
N ASP A 1023 5.97 31.84 -14.32
CA ASP A 1023 6.27 32.59 -13.10
C ASP A 1023 5.85 34.06 -13.27
N GLU A 1024 5.83 34.83 -12.18
CA GLU A 1024 5.63 36.29 -12.18
C GLU A 1024 4.33 36.72 -12.91
N PHE A 1025 3.22 36.02 -12.67
CA PHE A 1025 1.93 36.31 -13.30
C PHE A 1025 1.35 37.63 -12.79
N GLU A 1026 1.03 38.54 -13.70
CA GLU A 1026 0.52 39.87 -13.42
C GLU A 1026 -0.69 40.21 -14.30
N VAL A 1027 -1.70 40.79 -13.67
CA VAL A 1027 -2.82 41.46 -14.35
C VAL A 1027 -2.92 42.88 -13.83
N THR A 1028 -2.94 43.85 -14.73
CA THR A 1028 -3.05 45.28 -14.41
C THR A 1028 -4.22 45.90 -15.19
N ALA A 1029 -5.08 46.64 -14.48
CA ALA A 1029 -6.15 47.41 -15.12
C ALA A 1029 -5.56 48.68 -15.75
N LEU A 1030 -6.00 49.00 -16.98
CA LEU A 1030 -5.50 50.14 -17.77
C LEU A 1030 -6.47 51.31 -17.83
#